data_AF-A0A815SNF9-F1
#
_entry.id   AF-A0A815SNF9-F1
#
_cell.length_a   1.000
_cell.length_b   1.000
_cell.length_c   1.000
_cell.angle_alpha   90.00
_cell.angle_beta   90.00
_cell.angle_gamma   90.00
#
_symmetry.space_group_name_H-M   'P 1'
#
loop_
_entity.id
_entity.type
_entity.pdbx_description
1 polymer ?
#
loop_
_entity_poly.entity_id
_entity_poly.type
_entity_poly.pdbx_seq_one_letter_code
_entity_poly.pdbx_strand_id
1 'polypeptide(L)'
;MATKFVDDSKHNLRFSDFTAQPQQEAVNPIVSFVPEVERMVWTVKQTHLEGEHGLTDDELAAILLYTLEWEPTNQSFYAILNMNLQAANRQLLKPWFLYLRLIMNSLAKLPLQVNCLTVYRGIKLDLSTQYSKGSIVTWWGFSSCTTSIGVLHDERFLGQSGTRTLFIIECSSAKSIKKFSFYPQEEEVLLPPARQFQVTDSLNQGNGLHIIQLKEIQPKYPLINPVLQPTPVEPPETINPKIQEYIDDLNSNLTRTSLHLVSPSPNDQEMKQLANAIQNNKTLKELHFTMNLLGPLRVQYLANAIQNNKTLTELYLFGNNIGPEGAQHLANALLENKTLNKLSIRANEIGSQGAQYLAIALQHNKTLIELFLGANEIESEGTQYIADALVKNETLTKLSISQNRIGPQGAQYLANALLQNKTLTELSLSINQIELKGVEHLANALENNSTLASLEILYNEIGDEEVQLLSNALLNNKALHTLAVYGHTQNVNIIGPQGAQYLANGLRDNKTLDTLKLHWNNICDAGAQYIANILKRNTLIILWLEFSHIGPQGAQYLANALANNKTIIELNLHANDIGPEGAEHLANALLQNKTLTKLSTSGNKIGSEGAQYLANALQYNKTLKSLDLTQNHIGDEGTKYLANALISNEVLTDLSVKNNQIGSQGAQHLANALLSNRTLTSLSIQDNEIQFQGAKYLANPLKTNKTLKRIYINNNGFNDEERKQIREIFRITNLSGFSW
;
A
#
# COMPACT_ATOMS: atom_id res chain seq x y z
N MET A 1 -35.21 0.30 29.01
CA MET A 1 -35.43 -0.65 27.90
C MET A 1 -36.30 -1.87 28.28
N ALA A 2 -36.96 -1.94 29.45
CA ALA A 2 -37.63 -3.18 29.90
C ALA A 2 -39.16 -3.14 30.08
N THR A 3 -39.86 -2.05 29.75
CA THR A 3 -41.34 -1.99 29.98
C THR A 3 -42.15 -1.36 28.84
N LYS A 4 -41.61 -1.25 27.63
CA LYS A 4 -42.39 -0.78 26.46
C LYS A 4 -42.13 -1.50 25.14
N PHE A 5 -41.54 -2.69 25.18
CA PHE A 5 -41.42 -3.61 24.03
C PHE A 5 -42.52 -4.71 24.04
N VAL A 6 -43.56 -4.55 24.86
CA VAL A 6 -44.56 -5.61 25.11
C VAL A 6 -45.75 -5.58 24.13
N ASP A 7 -45.94 -4.53 23.31
CA ASP A 7 -47.19 -4.39 22.55
C ASP A 7 -47.16 -4.86 21.07
N ASP A 8 -46.03 -5.35 20.57
CA ASP A 8 -45.93 -5.95 19.23
C ASP A 8 -45.64 -7.47 19.28
N SER A 9 -46.07 -8.14 20.35
CA SER A 9 -45.99 -9.59 20.50
C SER A 9 -47.06 -10.31 19.66
N LYS A 10 -46.92 -10.30 18.33
CA LYS A 10 -47.52 -11.36 17.50
C LYS A 10 -46.51 -12.25 16.80
N HIS A 11 -45.22 -11.92 16.75
CA HIS A 11 -44.17 -12.85 16.30
C HIS A 11 -43.04 -12.92 17.35
N ASN A 12 -42.89 -14.09 17.99
CA ASN A 12 -41.78 -14.40 18.88
C ASN A 12 -40.47 -14.39 18.08
N LEU A 13 -39.73 -13.28 18.11
CA LEU A 13 -38.37 -13.21 17.58
C LEU A 13 -37.43 -12.75 18.71
N ARG A 14 -36.63 -13.66 19.27
CA ARG A 14 -35.54 -13.32 20.19
C ARG A 14 -34.31 -12.90 19.38
N PHE A 15 -33.45 -12.05 19.94
CA PHE A 15 -32.16 -11.69 19.31
C PHE A 15 -31.26 -12.90 19.04
N SER A 16 -31.52 -14.04 19.70
CA SER A 16 -30.86 -15.34 19.52
C SER A 16 -31.32 -16.13 18.29
N ASP A 17 -32.40 -15.73 17.61
CA ASP A 17 -33.12 -16.62 16.68
C ASP A 17 -32.73 -16.42 15.20
N PHE A 18 -31.65 -15.69 14.91
CA PHE A 18 -31.21 -15.41 13.53
C PHE A 18 -29.68 -15.46 13.39
N THR A 19 -29.22 -16.07 12.30
CA THR A 19 -27.81 -16.18 11.90
C THR A 19 -27.10 -14.83 11.78
N ALA A 20 -25.77 -14.83 11.90
CA ALA A 20 -24.92 -13.66 11.74
C ALA A 20 -25.20 -12.97 10.40
N GLN A 21 -25.39 -11.64 10.43
CA GLN A 21 -25.56 -10.82 9.23
C GLN A 21 -24.20 -10.25 8.80
N PRO A 22 -23.91 -10.12 7.49
CA PRO A 22 -22.68 -9.53 6.99
C PRO A 22 -22.46 -8.10 7.52
N GLN A 23 -21.22 -7.73 7.85
CA GLN A 23 -20.87 -6.41 8.39
C GLN A 23 -21.33 -5.28 7.46
N GLN A 24 -21.21 -5.50 6.14
CA GLN A 24 -21.64 -4.52 5.14
C GLN A 24 -23.15 -4.23 5.21
N GLU A 25 -23.98 -5.27 5.39
CA GLU A 25 -25.42 -5.09 5.54
C GLU A 25 -25.77 -4.39 6.85
N ALA A 26 -24.98 -4.63 7.90
CA ALA A 26 -25.19 -4.02 9.22
C ALA A 26 -24.90 -2.51 9.24
N VAL A 27 -24.04 -2.01 8.35
CA VAL A 27 -23.66 -0.58 8.27
C VAL A 27 -24.39 0.22 7.19
N ASN A 28 -24.98 -0.44 6.19
CA ASN A 28 -25.72 0.24 5.10
C ASN A 28 -26.77 1.27 5.58
N PRO A 29 -27.57 1.01 6.64
CA PRO A 29 -28.53 2.02 7.13
C PRO A 29 -27.86 3.24 7.77
N ILE A 30 -26.58 3.15 8.15
CA ILE A 30 -25.83 4.13 8.94
C ILE A 30 -25.07 5.13 8.06
N VAL A 31 -24.91 4.86 6.76
CA VAL A 31 -24.15 5.70 5.81
C VAL A 31 -24.58 7.18 5.84
N SER A 32 -25.87 7.46 6.04
CA SER A 32 -26.38 8.83 6.13
C SER A 32 -25.98 9.59 7.42
N PHE A 33 -25.56 8.87 8.47
CA PHE A 33 -25.11 9.41 9.75
C PHE A 33 -23.58 9.40 9.89
N VAL A 34 -22.92 8.51 9.16
CA VAL A 34 -21.46 8.37 9.10
C VAL A 34 -21.06 8.27 7.63
N PRO A 35 -20.87 9.42 6.92
CA PRO A 35 -20.62 9.42 5.48
C PRO A 35 -19.39 8.61 5.06
N GLU A 36 -18.37 8.54 5.93
CA GLU A 36 -17.13 7.79 5.69
C GLU A 36 -17.19 6.32 6.14
N VAL A 37 -18.35 5.82 6.58
CA VAL A 37 -18.45 4.45 7.16
C VAL A 37 -18.02 3.37 6.18
N GLU A 38 -18.25 3.54 4.89
CA GLU A 38 -17.82 2.59 3.87
C GLU A 38 -16.29 2.51 3.79
N ARG A 39 -15.61 3.65 3.92
CA ARG A 39 -14.15 3.73 3.97
C ARG A 39 -13.60 3.14 5.27
N MET A 40 -14.25 3.41 6.40
CA MET A 40 -13.90 2.81 7.69
C MET A 40 -14.04 1.28 7.66
N VAL A 41 -15.13 0.77 7.09
CA VAL A 41 -15.37 -0.67 6.90
C VAL A 41 -14.34 -1.28 5.95
N TRP A 42 -13.96 -0.57 4.89
CA TRP A 42 -12.88 -0.99 4.01
C TRP A 42 -11.55 -1.12 4.78
N THR A 43 -11.19 -0.14 5.62
CA THR A 43 -9.98 -0.16 6.48
C THR A 43 -10.01 -1.35 7.43
N VAL A 44 -11.14 -1.58 8.09
CA VAL A 44 -11.32 -2.71 9.01
C VAL A 44 -11.19 -4.05 8.28
N LYS A 45 -11.74 -4.18 7.07
CA LYS A 45 -11.59 -5.40 6.25
C LYS A 45 -10.15 -5.67 5.80
N GLN A 46 -9.27 -4.67 5.82
CA GLN A 46 -7.84 -4.89 5.61
C GLN A 46 -7.15 -5.43 6.88
N THR A 47 -7.75 -5.26 8.05
CA THR A 47 -7.19 -5.65 9.35
C THR A 47 -7.60 -7.09 9.67
N HIS A 48 -6.65 -8.01 9.64
CA HIS A 48 -6.93 -9.44 9.84
C HIS A 48 -6.62 -9.83 11.29
N LEU A 49 -7.67 -10.14 12.05
CA LEU A 49 -7.55 -10.69 13.40
C LEU A 49 -7.84 -12.19 13.38
N GLU A 50 -7.14 -12.96 14.22
CA GLU A 50 -7.44 -14.37 14.40
C GLU A 50 -8.78 -14.55 15.14
N GLY A 51 -9.68 -15.37 14.57
CA GLY A 51 -10.97 -15.71 15.17
C GLY A 51 -10.81 -16.56 16.43
N GLU A 52 -10.91 -15.93 17.60
CA GLU A 52 -11.05 -16.62 18.89
C GLU A 52 -12.53 -16.67 19.34
N HIS A 53 -12.85 -17.61 20.22
CA HIS A 53 -14.18 -17.73 20.86
C HIS A 53 -15.38 -17.93 19.91
N GLY A 54 -15.14 -18.40 18.67
CA GLY A 54 -16.18 -18.63 17.68
C GLY A 54 -16.76 -17.34 17.07
N LEU A 55 -16.01 -16.23 17.15
CA LEU A 55 -16.31 -15.00 16.43
C LEU A 55 -16.16 -15.22 14.92
N THR A 56 -17.12 -14.72 14.14
CA THR A 56 -16.99 -14.64 12.69
C THR A 56 -16.16 -13.43 12.27
N ASP A 57 -15.66 -13.41 11.04
CA ASP A 57 -14.94 -12.26 10.48
C ASP A 57 -15.76 -10.97 10.58
N ASP A 58 -17.08 -11.04 10.31
CA ASP A 58 -17.98 -9.89 10.44
C ASP A 58 -18.13 -9.40 11.90
N GLU A 59 -18.10 -10.32 12.86
CA GLU A 59 -18.19 -10.00 14.29
C GLU A 59 -16.90 -9.39 14.83
N LEU A 60 -15.74 -9.89 14.38
CA LEU A 60 -14.43 -9.27 14.63
C LEU A 60 -14.36 -7.87 14.03
N ALA A 61 -14.76 -7.76 12.77
CA ALA A 61 -14.79 -6.49 12.05
C ALA A 61 -15.73 -5.49 12.72
N ALA A 62 -16.83 -5.93 13.35
CA ALA A 62 -17.68 -5.05 14.14
C ALA A 62 -16.97 -4.47 15.38
N ILE A 63 -16.15 -5.28 16.08
CA ILE A 63 -15.36 -4.83 17.24
C ILE A 63 -14.24 -3.87 16.78
N LEU A 64 -13.52 -4.22 15.71
CA LEU A 64 -12.50 -3.35 15.10
C LEU A 64 -13.07 -2.01 14.64
N LEU A 65 -14.24 -2.02 13.98
CA LEU A 65 -14.88 -0.79 13.53
C LEU A 65 -15.24 0.14 14.69
N TYR A 66 -15.56 -0.42 15.86
CA TYR A 66 -15.79 0.37 17.06
C TYR A 66 -14.49 1.00 17.59
N THR A 67 -13.37 0.29 17.54
CA THR A 67 -12.08 0.77 18.10
C THR A 67 -11.27 1.63 17.12
N LEU A 68 -11.71 1.74 15.87
CA LEU A 68 -11.06 2.56 14.86
C LEU A 68 -11.14 4.06 15.22
N GLU A 69 -9.98 4.68 15.46
CA GLU A 69 -9.86 6.13 15.53
C GLU A 69 -9.91 6.75 14.13
N TRP A 70 -10.62 7.87 14.00
CA TRP A 70 -10.75 8.62 12.77
C TRP A 70 -10.49 10.09 13.01
N GLU A 71 -9.79 10.76 12.09
CA GLU A 71 -9.49 12.18 12.20
C GLU A 71 -10.43 13.03 11.32
N PRO A 72 -11.09 14.07 11.89
CA PRO A 72 -11.05 14.50 13.29
C PRO A 72 -11.79 13.54 14.25
N THR A 73 -11.32 13.38 15.50
CA THR A 73 -11.81 12.38 16.47
C THR A 73 -13.34 12.36 16.66
N ASN A 74 -14.01 13.51 16.58
CA ASN A 74 -15.47 13.64 16.69
C ASN A 74 -16.24 13.01 15.51
N GLN A 75 -15.57 12.65 14.43
CA GLN A 75 -16.10 11.90 13.29
C GLN A 75 -15.81 10.39 13.39
N SER A 76 -15.12 9.94 14.45
CA SER A 76 -14.91 8.51 14.69
C SER A 76 -16.22 7.76 14.84
N PHE A 77 -16.25 6.53 14.33
CA PHE A 77 -17.45 5.70 14.33
C PHE A 77 -18.03 5.54 15.75
N TYR A 78 -17.18 5.26 16.75
CA TYR A 78 -17.62 5.15 18.15
C TYR A 78 -18.16 6.45 18.72
N ALA A 79 -17.61 7.61 18.33
CA ALA A 79 -18.01 8.91 18.84
C ALA A 79 -19.44 9.25 18.39
N ILE A 80 -19.74 9.02 17.11
CA ILE A 80 -21.07 9.24 16.52
C ILE A 80 -22.08 8.22 17.09
N LEU A 81 -21.70 6.94 17.21
CA LEU A 81 -22.55 5.91 17.82
C LEU A 81 -22.90 6.28 19.27
N ASN A 82 -21.91 6.64 20.08
CA ASN A 82 -22.12 6.99 21.49
C ASN A 82 -22.94 8.26 21.66
N MET A 83 -22.79 9.25 20.78
CA MET A 83 -23.65 10.44 20.75
C MET A 83 -25.12 10.07 20.52
N ASN A 84 -25.40 9.18 19.55
CA ASN A 84 -26.77 8.71 19.27
C ASN A 84 -27.35 7.85 20.42
N LEU A 85 -26.53 7.04 21.08
CA LEU A 85 -26.92 6.27 22.26
C LEU A 85 -27.29 7.16 23.45
N GLN A 86 -26.59 8.28 23.62
CA GLN A 86 -26.84 9.27 24.68
C GLN A 86 -28.00 10.22 24.35
N ALA A 87 -28.40 10.34 23.08
CA ALA A 87 -29.46 11.25 22.67
C ALA A 87 -30.83 10.91 23.29
N ALA A 88 -31.56 11.95 23.68
CA ALA A 88 -32.94 11.81 24.16
C ALA A 88 -33.89 11.32 23.06
N ASN A 89 -33.66 11.73 21.80
CA ASN A 89 -34.44 11.28 20.66
C ASN A 89 -34.04 9.86 20.24
N ARG A 90 -34.85 8.89 20.65
CA ARG A 90 -34.61 7.47 20.36
C ARG A 90 -34.83 7.07 18.90
N GLN A 91 -35.43 7.92 18.07
CA GLN A 91 -35.54 7.65 16.63
C GLN A 91 -34.17 7.60 15.94
N LEU A 92 -33.17 8.28 16.51
CA LEU A 92 -31.79 8.28 16.03
C LEU A 92 -31.12 6.90 16.11
N LEU A 93 -31.67 5.95 16.88
CA LEU A 93 -31.11 4.60 17.02
C LEU A 93 -31.64 3.60 15.98
N LYS A 94 -32.71 3.92 15.23
CA LYS A 94 -33.26 3.01 14.22
C LYS A 94 -32.22 2.55 13.19
N PRO A 95 -31.38 3.44 12.62
CA PRO A 95 -30.36 3.03 11.65
C PRO A 95 -29.27 2.13 12.25
N TRP A 96 -28.99 2.27 13.55
CA TRP A 96 -27.92 1.56 14.25
C TRP A 96 -28.31 0.15 14.67
N PHE A 97 -29.57 -0.26 14.50
CA PHE A 97 -30.09 -1.50 15.08
C PHE A 97 -29.33 -2.76 14.61
N LEU A 98 -28.98 -2.84 13.32
CA LEU A 98 -28.27 -4.00 12.77
C LEU A 98 -26.83 -4.06 13.28
N TYR A 99 -26.12 -2.93 13.28
CA TYR A 99 -24.78 -2.85 13.85
C TYR A 99 -24.76 -3.15 15.35
N LEU A 100 -25.69 -2.57 16.13
CA LEU A 100 -25.84 -2.83 17.55
C LEU A 100 -26.08 -4.31 17.83
N ARG A 101 -26.87 -4.99 16.99
CA ARG A 101 -27.07 -6.43 17.07
C ARG A 101 -25.76 -7.19 16.81
N LEU A 102 -25.02 -6.82 15.77
CA LEU A 102 -23.76 -7.48 15.39
C LEU A 102 -22.69 -7.35 16.50
N ILE A 103 -22.44 -6.14 16.99
CA ILE A 103 -21.44 -5.93 18.05
C ILE A 103 -21.88 -6.51 19.40
N MET A 104 -23.17 -6.48 19.74
CA MET A 104 -23.63 -7.10 20.99
C MET A 104 -23.55 -8.63 20.92
N ASN A 105 -23.75 -9.23 19.74
CA ASN A 105 -23.57 -10.67 19.53
C ASN A 105 -22.09 -11.07 19.62
N SER A 106 -21.19 -10.26 19.05
CA SER A 106 -19.75 -10.51 19.16
C SER A 106 -19.27 -10.44 20.61
N LEU A 107 -19.66 -9.40 21.36
CA LEU A 107 -19.36 -9.29 22.79
C LEU A 107 -19.95 -10.42 23.65
N ALA A 108 -21.06 -11.03 23.21
CA ALA A 108 -21.67 -12.17 23.88
C ALA A 108 -20.82 -13.45 23.82
N LYS A 109 -20.09 -13.64 22.71
CA LYS A 109 -19.21 -14.80 22.49
C LYS A 109 -17.90 -14.71 23.27
N LEU A 110 -17.45 -13.50 23.56
CA LEU A 110 -16.27 -13.28 24.39
C LEU A 110 -16.47 -13.85 25.80
N PRO A 111 -15.43 -14.46 26.41
CA PRO A 111 -15.56 -15.06 27.73
C PRO A 111 -16.04 -14.03 28.75
N LEU A 112 -16.94 -14.47 29.64
CA LEU A 112 -17.21 -13.71 30.85
C LEU A 112 -15.95 -13.77 31.71
N GLN A 113 -15.45 -12.62 32.15
CA GLN A 113 -14.38 -12.63 33.13
C GLN A 113 -14.94 -13.20 34.44
N VAL A 114 -14.31 -14.26 34.92
CA VAL A 114 -14.72 -14.92 36.16
C VAL A 114 -14.26 -14.01 37.31
N ASN A 115 -15.23 -13.42 38.02
CA ASN A 115 -15.12 -12.43 39.10
C ASN A 115 -15.32 -10.97 38.69
N CYS A 116 -15.78 -10.14 39.64
CA CYS A 116 -15.96 -8.70 39.48
C CYS A 116 -14.62 -8.06 39.07
N LEU A 117 -14.58 -7.43 37.90
CA LEU A 117 -13.41 -6.77 37.34
C LEU A 117 -13.42 -5.29 37.75
N THR A 118 -12.27 -4.76 38.15
CA THR A 118 -12.06 -3.32 38.27
C THR A 118 -11.47 -2.78 36.98
N VAL A 119 -12.16 -1.84 36.34
CA VAL A 119 -11.68 -1.13 35.14
C VAL A 119 -11.60 0.37 35.40
N TYR A 120 -10.79 1.05 34.60
CA TYR A 120 -10.52 2.47 34.70
C TYR A 120 -10.94 3.21 33.43
N ARG A 121 -11.48 4.42 33.60
CA ARG A 121 -11.79 5.33 32.48
C ARG A 121 -11.44 6.77 32.85
N GLY A 122 -10.67 7.44 32.00
CA GLY A 122 -10.29 8.84 32.17
C GLY A 122 -11.09 9.79 31.29
N ILE A 123 -11.45 10.97 31.82
CA ILE A 123 -12.10 12.04 31.07
C ILE A 123 -11.46 13.39 31.44
N LYS A 124 -11.05 14.19 30.45
CA LYS A 124 -10.47 15.54 30.64
C LYS A 124 -11.51 16.63 30.95
N LEU A 125 -12.41 16.35 31.89
CA LEU A 125 -13.43 17.26 32.39
C LEU A 125 -13.66 16.98 33.89
N ASP A 126 -14.10 17.98 34.65
CA ASP A 126 -14.62 17.76 36.00
C ASP A 126 -16.09 17.35 35.92
N LEU A 127 -16.38 16.10 36.29
CA LEU A 127 -17.72 15.53 36.32
C LEU A 127 -18.22 15.31 37.76
N SER A 128 -17.50 15.76 38.77
CA SER A 128 -17.79 15.50 40.19
C SER A 128 -19.23 15.85 40.60
N THR A 129 -19.75 16.96 40.07
CA THR A 129 -21.12 17.45 40.35
C THR A 129 -22.23 16.57 39.77
N GLN A 130 -21.92 15.73 38.78
CA GLN A 130 -22.88 14.83 38.13
C GLN A 130 -22.97 13.46 38.83
N TYR A 131 -22.04 13.14 39.73
CA TYR A 131 -21.89 11.83 40.37
C TYR A 131 -21.80 11.96 41.89
N SER A 132 -22.95 12.23 42.51
CA SER A 132 -23.07 12.30 43.97
C SER A 132 -23.04 10.90 44.60
N LYS A 133 -22.30 10.73 45.70
CA LYS A 133 -22.23 9.46 46.44
C LYS A 133 -23.63 8.94 46.79
N GLY A 134 -23.87 7.66 46.51
CA GLY A 134 -25.17 7.00 46.68
C GLY A 134 -26.13 7.15 45.50
N SER A 135 -25.87 8.03 44.54
CA SER A 135 -26.72 8.16 43.34
C SER A 135 -26.57 6.96 42.40
N ILE A 136 -27.61 6.74 41.59
CA ILE A 136 -27.58 5.77 40.49
C ILE A 136 -27.49 6.55 39.18
N VAL A 137 -26.47 6.22 38.40
CA VAL A 137 -26.22 6.82 37.09
C VAL A 137 -26.36 5.76 36.01
N THR A 138 -26.79 6.17 34.82
CA THR A 138 -26.91 5.26 33.66
C THR A 138 -25.97 5.72 32.56
N TRP A 139 -25.05 4.85 32.17
CA TRP A 139 -24.19 5.08 31.01
C TRP A 139 -24.87 4.49 29.78
N TRP A 140 -25.38 5.38 28.92
CA TRP A 140 -26.18 4.99 27.78
C TRP A 140 -25.34 4.52 26.57
N GLY A 141 -24.10 5.01 26.44
CA GLY A 141 -23.17 4.60 25.39
C GLY A 141 -22.30 3.40 25.78
N PHE A 142 -21.64 2.80 24.79
CA PHE A 142 -20.50 1.92 25.05
C PHE A 142 -19.37 2.73 25.70
N SER A 143 -18.68 2.13 26.66
CA SER A 143 -17.59 2.79 27.37
C SER A 143 -16.31 1.97 27.27
N SER A 144 -15.40 2.43 26.40
CA SER A 144 -14.02 1.93 26.38
C SER A 144 -13.32 2.25 27.70
N CYS A 145 -12.74 1.24 28.32
CA CYS A 145 -12.05 1.29 29.60
C CYS A 145 -10.76 0.49 29.47
N THR A 146 -9.89 0.58 30.47
CA THR A 146 -8.66 -0.21 30.54
C THR A 146 -8.56 -0.91 31.89
N THR A 147 -7.93 -2.09 31.93
CA THR A 147 -7.52 -2.72 33.20
C THR A 147 -6.21 -2.15 33.73
N SER A 148 -5.46 -1.39 32.91
CA SER A 148 -4.17 -0.83 33.26
C SER A 148 -4.27 0.66 33.58
N ILE A 149 -4.06 1.03 34.85
CA ILE A 149 -4.00 2.43 35.24
C ILE A 149 -2.86 3.19 34.53
N GLY A 150 -1.78 2.49 34.16
CA GLY A 150 -0.63 3.08 33.48
C GLY A 150 -0.97 3.64 32.10
N VAL A 151 -1.94 3.03 31.40
CA VAL A 151 -2.43 3.54 30.11
C VAL A 151 -3.00 4.95 30.27
N LEU A 152 -3.69 5.23 31.39
CA LEU A 152 -4.29 6.54 31.63
C LEU A 152 -3.27 7.67 31.87
N HIS A 153 -1.99 7.36 32.12
CA HIS A 153 -0.96 8.40 32.24
C HIS A 153 -0.66 9.11 30.90
N ASP A 154 -0.99 8.50 29.77
CA ASP A 154 -0.85 9.11 28.46
C ASP A 154 -1.79 10.33 28.35
N GLU A 155 -1.25 11.44 27.82
CA GLU A 155 -1.99 12.68 27.62
C GLU A 155 -3.12 12.55 26.59
N ARG A 156 -3.20 11.48 25.79
CA ARG A 156 -4.35 11.22 24.92
C ARG A 156 -5.58 10.76 25.69
N PHE A 157 -5.40 10.11 26.85
CA PHE A 157 -6.50 9.61 27.69
C PHE A 157 -6.79 10.57 28.86
N LEU A 158 -6.22 10.32 30.03
CA LEU A 158 -6.42 11.15 31.22
C LEU A 158 -5.32 12.20 31.38
N GLY A 159 -4.06 11.82 31.16
CA GLY A 159 -2.91 12.67 31.42
C GLY A 159 -2.67 12.92 32.92
N GLN A 160 -1.60 13.65 33.22
CA GLN A 160 -1.15 13.89 34.60
C GLN A 160 -1.45 15.31 35.11
N SER A 161 -1.96 16.19 34.25
CA SER A 161 -2.23 17.59 34.57
C SER A 161 -3.61 18.06 34.05
N GLY A 162 -4.04 19.25 34.47
CA GLY A 162 -5.34 19.82 34.07
C GLY A 162 -6.55 19.21 34.78
N THR A 163 -7.71 19.82 34.55
CA THR A 163 -8.99 19.41 35.13
C THR A 163 -9.49 18.10 34.52
N ARG A 164 -9.68 17.06 35.33
CA ARG A 164 -9.96 15.71 34.85
C ARG A 164 -10.64 14.82 35.90
N THR A 165 -11.37 13.82 35.42
CA THR A 165 -12.07 12.82 36.22
C THR A 165 -11.57 11.41 35.90
N LEU A 166 -11.18 10.66 36.94
CA LEU A 166 -10.88 9.23 36.86
C LEU A 166 -12.05 8.43 37.42
N PHE A 167 -12.60 7.53 36.62
CA PHE A 167 -13.56 6.53 37.07
C PHE A 167 -12.84 5.24 37.43
N ILE A 168 -13.12 4.71 38.62
CA ILE A 168 -12.74 3.36 39.05
C ILE A 168 -14.03 2.55 39.14
N ILE A 169 -14.17 1.51 38.33
CA ILE A 169 -15.45 0.85 38.08
C ILE A 169 -15.35 -0.64 38.41
N GLU A 170 -16.05 -1.07 39.46
CA GLU A 170 -16.31 -2.48 39.73
C GLU A 170 -17.47 -2.97 38.84
N CYS A 171 -17.20 -3.90 37.93
CA CYS A 171 -18.19 -4.38 36.96
C CYS A 171 -18.03 -5.86 36.64
N SER A 172 -19.09 -6.44 36.05
CA SER A 172 -19.18 -7.85 35.68
C SER A 172 -19.54 -8.06 34.20
N SER A 173 -20.08 -7.02 33.55
CA SER A 173 -20.49 -7.09 32.15
C SER A 173 -19.40 -6.68 31.15
N ALA A 174 -18.26 -6.20 31.65
CA ALA A 174 -17.16 -5.73 30.82
C ALA A 174 -16.51 -6.89 30.04
N LYS A 175 -16.17 -6.63 28.77
CA LYS A 175 -15.59 -7.62 27.87
C LYS A 175 -14.23 -7.15 27.40
N SER A 176 -13.20 -7.96 27.64
CA SER A 176 -11.86 -7.66 27.12
C SER A 176 -11.88 -7.76 25.60
N ILE A 177 -11.53 -6.66 24.94
CA ILE A 177 -11.38 -6.58 23.50
C ILE A 177 -9.92 -6.31 23.09
N LYS A 178 -8.99 -6.37 24.04
CA LYS A 178 -7.54 -6.18 23.84
C LYS A 178 -7.02 -6.82 22.55
N LYS A 179 -7.29 -8.11 22.36
CA LYS A 179 -6.84 -8.89 21.18
C LYS A 179 -7.56 -8.52 19.88
N PHE A 180 -8.66 -7.80 19.98
CA PHE A 180 -9.55 -7.45 18.86
C PHE A 180 -9.65 -5.93 18.63
N SER A 181 -8.73 -5.17 19.22
CA SER A 181 -8.62 -3.72 19.09
C SER A 181 -7.43 -3.36 18.20
N PHE A 182 -7.45 -2.19 17.58
CA PHE A 182 -6.29 -1.65 16.86
C PHE A 182 -5.09 -1.34 17.78
N TYR A 183 -5.32 -1.28 19.10
CA TYR A 183 -4.32 -0.89 20.08
C TYR A 183 -4.23 -1.90 21.25
N PRO A 184 -3.71 -3.13 21.03
CA PRO A 184 -3.68 -4.17 22.06
C PRO A 184 -2.89 -3.80 23.32
N GLN A 185 -2.00 -2.80 23.24
CA GLN A 185 -1.23 -2.29 24.36
C GLN A 185 -2.08 -1.46 25.36
N GLU A 186 -3.28 -1.04 24.97
CA GLU A 186 -4.18 -0.24 25.82
C GLU A 186 -4.94 -1.10 26.84
N GLU A 187 -4.77 -2.43 26.81
CA GLU A 187 -5.50 -3.38 27.65
C GLU A 187 -7.02 -3.14 27.58
N GLU A 188 -7.53 -2.88 26.38
CA GLU A 188 -8.86 -2.33 26.17
C GLU A 188 -9.96 -3.32 26.59
N VAL A 189 -10.90 -2.79 27.37
CA VAL A 189 -12.10 -3.46 27.85
C VAL A 189 -13.32 -2.61 27.50
N LEU A 190 -14.31 -3.23 26.88
CA LEU A 190 -15.52 -2.55 26.49
C LEU A 190 -16.66 -2.85 27.46
N LEU A 191 -17.23 -1.79 28.04
CA LEU A 191 -18.50 -1.86 28.75
C LEU A 191 -19.66 -1.68 27.74
N PRO A 192 -20.64 -2.61 27.71
CA PRO A 192 -21.83 -2.47 26.88
C PRO A 192 -22.66 -1.22 27.22
N PRO A 193 -23.60 -0.78 26.37
CA PRO A 193 -24.45 0.35 26.64
C PRO A 193 -25.52 0.06 27.70
N ALA A 194 -26.19 1.11 28.15
CA ALA A 194 -27.30 1.10 29.11
C ALA A 194 -26.97 0.37 30.43
N ARG A 195 -25.76 0.60 30.96
CA ARG A 195 -25.32 0.07 32.26
C ARG A 195 -25.69 1.04 33.37
N GLN A 196 -26.13 0.50 34.50
CA GLN A 196 -26.42 1.29 35.68
C GLN A 196 -25.32 1.10 36.71
N PHE A 197 -24.87 2.19 37.31
CA PHE A 197 -23.84 2.18 38.33
C PHE A 197 -24.34 2.91 39.57
N GLN A 198 -24.03 2.37 40.73
CA GLN A 198 -24.11 3.10 41.99
C GLN A 198 -22.79 3.83 42.20
N VAL A 199 -22.86 5.13 42.51
CA VAL A 199 -21.68 5.90 42.93
C VAL A 199 -21.35 5.52 44.37
N THR A 200 -20.28 4.75 44.56
CA THR A 200 -19.87 4.26 45.89
C THR A 200 -19.01 5.27 46.63
N ASP A 201 -18.18 6.01 45.91
CA ASP A 201 -17.38 7.10 46.49
C ASP A 201 -17.02 8.18 45.46
N SER A 202 -16.66 9.36 45.97
CA SER A 202 -16.27 10.52 45.17
C SER A 202 -15.26 11.36 45.95
N LEU A 203 -14.05 11.52 45.42
CA LEU A 203 -12.91 12.12 46.11
C LEU A 203 -12.21 13.15 45.21
N ASN A 204 -12.05 14.38 45.71
CA ASN A 204 -11.16 15.35 45.10
C ASN A 204 -9.72 15.08 45.59
N GLN A 205 -8.83 14.67 44.70
CA GLN A 205 -7.45 14.33 45.04
C GLN A 205 -6.51 15.56 44.99
N GLY A 206 -6.99 16.72 44.55
CA GLY A 206 -6.17 17.90 44.27
C GLY A 206 -5.52 17.86 42.88
N ASN A 207 -4.81 18.93 42.51
CA ASN A 207 -4.13 19.07 41.21
C ASN A 207 -5.03 18.83 39.98
N GLY A 208 -6.31 19.22 40.09
CA GLY A 208 -7.31 19.09 39.03
C GLY A 208 -7.86 17.67 38.83
N LEU A 209 -7.49 16.68 39.64
CA LEU A 209 -7.96 15.30 39.52
C LEU A 209 -9.08 14.98 40.53
N HIS A 210 -10.22 14.55 40.00
CA HIS A 210 -11.33 14.01 40.78
C HIS A 210 -11.50 12.51 40.52
N ILE A 211 -11.60 11.69 41.56
CA ILE A 211 -11.78 10.24 41.46
C ILE A 211 -13.21 9.88 41.83
N ILE A 212 -13.87 9.08 40.99
CA ILE A 212 -15.25 8.63 41.18
C ILE A 212 -15.26 7.11 41.14
N GLN A 213 -15.72 6.50 42.23
CA GLN A 213 -15.85 5.06 42.34
C GLN A 213 -17.28 4.62 42.00
N LEU A 214 -17.38 3.67 41.09
CA LEU A 214 -18.65 3.15 40.57
C LEU A 214 -18.72 1.64 40.80
N LYS A 215 -19.91 1.17 41.15
CA LYS A 215 -20.23 -0.26 41.21
C LYS A 215 -21.39 -0.58 40.30
N GLU A 216 -21.20 -1.51 39.37
CA GLU A 216 -22.23 -1.95 38.44
C GLU A 216 -23.39 -2.58 39.19
N ILE A 217 -24.60 -2.11 38.90
CA ILE A 217 -25.85 -2.70 39.38
C ILE A 217 -26.29 -3.72 38.34
N GLN A 218 -26.52 -4.97 38.78
CA GLN A 218 -27.04 -6.00 37.89
C GLN A 218 -28.39 -5.56 37.30
N PRO A 219 -28.54 -5.54 35.97
CA PRO A 219 -29.78 -5.13 35.35
C PRO A 219 -30.86 -6.18 35.62
N LYS A 220 -32.12 -5.73 35.77
CA LYS A 220 -33.30 -6.62 35.95
C LYS A 220 -33.47 -7.65 34.82
N TYR A 221 -32.87 -7.39 33.65
CA TYR A 221 -32.83 -8.30 32.51
C TYR A 221 -31.41 -8.27 31.90
N PRO A 222 -30.79 -9.42 31.61
CA PRO A 222 -29.47 -9.47 30.96
C PRO A 222 -29.56 -8.92 29.52
N LEU A 223 -28.64 -8.02 29.15
CA LEU A 223 -28.52 -7.50 27.77
C LEU A 223 -27.69 -8.43 26.87
N ILE A 224 -26.89 -9.32 27.47
CA ILE A 224 -26.02 -10.30 26.80
C ILE A 224 -26.26 -11.63 27.50
N ASN A 225 -26.76 -12.63 26.79
CA ASN A 225 -26.84 -14.00 27.31
C ASN A 225 -25.53 -14.73 26.99
N PRO A 226 -24.95 -15.51 27.91
CA PRO A 226 -23.80 -16.34 27.60
C PRO A 226 -24.17 -17.38 26.55
N VAL A 227 -23.43 -17.42 25.44
CA VAL A 227 -23.51 -18.49 24.44
C VAL A 227 -22.80 -19.71 25.04
N LEU A 228 -23.46 -20.87 25.10
CA LEU A 228 -22.81 -22.12 25.48
C LEU A 228 -21.70 -22.39 24.45
N GLN A 229 -20.44 -22.48 24.92
CA GLN A 229 -19.32 -22.78 24.03
C GLN A 229 -19.55 -24.15 23.38
N PRO A 230 -19.50 -24.27 22.04
CA PRO A 230 -19.40 -25.58 21.42
C PRO A 230 -18.06 -26.21 21.79
N THR A 231 -18.08 -27.50 22.10
CA THR A 231 -16.89 -28.34 22.27
C THR A 231 -15.95 -28.20 21.06
N PRO A 232 -14.62 -28.30 21.24
CA PRO A 232 -13.67 -28.18 20.14
C PRO A 232 -14.02 -29.19 19.06
N VAL A 233 -14.40 -28.70 17.88
CA VAL A 233 -14.49 -29.52 16.68
C VAL A 233 -13.05 -29.75 16.25
N GLU A 234 -12.61 -31.02 16.21
CA GLU A 234 -11.33 -31.39 15.59
C GLU A 234 -11.24 -30.76 14.19
N PRO A 235 -10.07 -30.23 13.79
CA PRO A 235 -9.93 -29.65 12.46
C PRO A 235 -10.26 -30.72 11.40
N PRO A 236 -10.86 -30.34 10.26
CA PRO A 236 -11.23 -31.30 9.24
C PRO A 236 -9.99 -32.11 8.83
N GLU A 237 -10.10 -33.45 8.86
CA GLU A 237 -9.04 -34.39 8.45
C GLU A 237 -8.61 -34.24 6.97
N THR A 238 -9.32 -33.42 6.19
CA THR A 238 -9.08 -33.22 4.77
C THR A 238 -8.29 -31.94 4.52
N ILE A 239 -7.06 -32.10 4.00
CA ILE A 239 -6.23 -31.02 3.46
C ILE A 239 -7.03 -30.22 2.45
N ASN A 240 -6.90 -28.90 2.47
CA ASN A 240 -7.52 -28.04 1.48
C ASN A 240 -7.11 -28.50 0.06
N PRO A 241 -8.08 -28.78 -0.85
CA PRO A 241 -7.76 -29.33 -2.17
C PRO A 241 -6.76 -28.50 -2.96
N LYS A 242 -6.79 -27.16 -2.80
CA LYS A 242 -5.86 -26.26 -3.49
C LYS A 242 -4.45 -26.33 -2.92
N ILE A 243 -4.33 -26.55 -1.60
CA ILE A 243 -3.02 -26.77 -0.97
C ILE A 243 -2.48 -28.16 -1.36
N GLN A 244 -3.35 -29.17 -1.41
CA GLN A 244 -2.97 -30.49 -1.89
C GLN A 244 -2.45 -30.43 -3.33
N GLU A 245 -3.10 -29.66 -4.21
CA GLU A 245 -2.63 -29.43 -5.58
C GLU A 245 -1.21 -28.85 -5.61
N TYR A 246 -0.91 -27.85 -4.76
CA TYR A 246 0.45 -27.31 -4.66
C TYR A 246 1.47 -28.34 -4.17
N ILE A 247 1.09 -29.17 -3.19
CA ILE A 247 1.94 -30.25 -2.65
C ILE A 247 2.24 -31.28 -3.75
N ASP A 248 1.22 -31.71 -4.48
CA ASP A 248 1.34 -32.71 -5.54
C ASP A 248 2.20 -32.19 -6.69
N ASP A 249 2.00 -30.93 -7.09
CA ASP A 249 2.82 -30.24 -8.09
C ASP A 249 4.29 -30.15 -7.68
N LEU A 250 4.57 -29.76 -6.43
CA LEU A 250 5.93 -29.75 -5.88
C LEU A 250 6.56 -31.15 -5.85
N ASN A 251 5.80 -32.18 -5.49
CA ASN A 251 6.28 -33.56 -5.45
C ASN A 251 6.53 -34.14 -6.85
N SER A 252 5.77 -33.70 -7.86
CA SER A 252 5.90 -34.18 -9.23
C SER A 252 7.29 -33.87 -9.83
N ASN A 253 7.95 -32.80 -9.37
CA ASN A 253 9.19 -32.27 -9.97
C ASN A 253 9.07 -31.96 -11.47
N LEU A 254 7.86 -31.79 -12.00
CA LEU A 254 7.62 -31.53 -13.42
C LEU A 254 7.62 -30.02 -13.68
N THR A 255 8.76 -29.51 -14.18
CA THR A 255 8.94 -28.21 -14.88
C THR A 255 8.60 -26.90 -14.16
N ARG A 256 7.88 -26.87 -13.04
CA ARG A 256 7.53 -25.60 -12.38
C ARG A 256 8.74 -25.03 -11.63
N THR A 257 9.19 -23.87 -12.09
CA THR A 257 10.31 -23.12 -11.50
C THR A 257 9.84 -22.02 -10.56
N SER A 258 8.56 -21.62 -10.63
CA SER A 258 7.99 -20.54 -9.80
C SER A 258 6.61 -20.91 -9.26
N LEU A 259 6.41 -20.71 -7.96
CA LEU A 259 5.17 -21.01 -7.25
C LEU A 259 4.69 -19.80 -6.47
N HIS A 260 3.44 -19.39 -6.72
CA HIS A 260 2.79 -18.27 -6.04
C HIS A 260 1.58 -18.73 -5.21
N LEU A 261 1.68 -18.58 -3.90
CA LEU A 261 0.62 -18.84 -2.95
C LEU A 261 0.06 -17.49 -2.44
N VAL A 262 -1.24 -17.29 -2.65
CA VAL A 262 -1.97 -16.08 -2.22
C VAL A 262 -3.19 -16.44 -1.37
N SER A 263 -3.89 -17.53 -1.71
CA SER A 263 -5.03 -18.06 -0.97
C SER A 263 -5.36 -19.48 -1.43
N PRO A 264 -5.78 -20.40 -0.54
CA PRO A 264 -6.01 -20.22 0.90
C PRO A 264 -4.71 -20.28 1.74
N SER A 265 -4.74 -19.68 2.94
CA SER A 265 -3.66 -19.77 3.92
C SER A 265 -3.54 -21.21 4.45
N PRO A 266 -2.33 -21.81 4.47
CA PRO A 266 -2.14 -23.14 5.01
C PRO A 266 -2.23 -23.13 6.54
N ASN A 267 -2.98 -24.09 7.09
CA ASN A 267 -2.90 -24.40 8.51
C ASN A 267 -1.55 -25.06 8.86
N ASP A 268 -1.32 -25.36 10.14
CA ASP A 268 -0.03 -25.86 10.60
C ASP A 268 0.35 -27.24 10.02
N GLN A 269 -0.62 -28.14 9.85
CA GLN A 269 -0.39 -29.47 9.28
C GLN A 269 -0.13 -29.38 7.78
N GLU A 270 -0.91 -28.57 7.09
CA GLU A 270 -0.76 -28.27 5.67
C GLU A 270 0.61 -27.65 5.37
N MET A 271 1.03 -26.67 6.19
CA MET A 271 2.33 -26.05 6.05
C MET A 271 3.48 -27.04 6.26
N LYS A 272 3.38 -27.96 7.22
CA LYS A 272 4.40 -29.01 7.41
C LYS A 272 4.57 -29.88 6.17
N GLN A 273 3.45 -30.30 5.56
CA GLN A 273 3.50 -31.12 4.35
C GLN A 273 4.06 -30.33 3.17
N LEU A 274 3.63 -29.07 3.03
CA LEU A 274 4.14 -28.17 2.00
C LEU A 274 5.64 -27.91 2.16
N ALA A 275 6.12 -27.67 3.38
CA ALA A 275 7.54 -27.52 3.70
C ALA A 275 8.34 -28.77 3.32
N ASN A 276 7.84 -29.98 3.61
CA ASN A 276 8.49 -31.22 3.19
C ASN A 276 8.57 -31.35 1.66
N ALA A 277 7.51 -30.98 0.94
CA ALA A 277 7.51 -30.98 -0.52
C ALA A 277 8.52 -29.96 -1.08
N ILE A 278 8.58 -28.75 -0.51
CA ILE A 278 9.55 -27.71 -0.85
C ILE A 278 10.98 -28.20 -0.62
N GLN A 279 11.27 -28.80 0.53
CA GLN A 279 12.62 -29.27 0.88
C GLN A 279 13.16 -30.26 -0.15
N ASN A 280 12.32 -31.18 -0.63
CA ASN A 280 12.70 -32.26 -1.52
C ASN A 280 12.58 -31.92 -3.01
N ASN A 281 11.99 -30.77 -3.34
CA ASN A 281 11.77 -30.36 -4.72
C ASN A 281 13.10 -30.03 -5.44
N LYS A 282 13.21 -30.50 -6.68
CA LYS A 282 14.43 -30.44 -7.51
C LYS A 282 14.37 -29.41 -8.64
N THR A 283 13.29 -28.67 -8.80
CA THR A 283 13.09 -27.74 -9.93
C THR A 283 12.74 -26.31 -9.54
N LEU A 284 12.15 -26.12 -8.36
CA LEU A 284 11.65 -24.84 -7.84
C LEU A 284 12.80 -23.87 -7.63
N LYS A 285 12.67 -22.67 -8.20
CA LYS A 285 13.62 -21.55 -8.12
C LYS A 285 13.04 -20.38 -7.35
N GLU A 286 11.75 -20.13 -7.50
CA GLU A 286 11.06 -18.98 -6.94
C GLU A 286 9.83 -19.43 -6.13
N LEU A 287 9.70 -18.90 -4.91
CA LEU A 287 8.60 -19.20 -4.02
C LEU A 287 8.01 -17.93 -3.42
N HIS A 288 6.71 -17.73 -3.61
CA HIS A 288 5.98 -16.58 -3.08
C HIS A 288 4.89 -17.04 -2.13
N PHE A 289 4.93 -16.54 -0.89
CA PHE A 289 3.78 -16.47 0.00
C PHE A 289 3.41 -15.00 0.17
N THR A 290 2.28 -14.58 -0.37
CA THR A 290 1.78 -13.21 -0.26
C THR A 290 0.52 -13.21 0.57
N MET A 291 0.54 -12.54 1.73
CA MET A 291 -0.64 -12.38 2.60
C MET A 291 -1.28 -13.71 3.04
N ASN A 292 -0.46 -14.73 3.37
CA ASN A 292 -0.93 -16.05 3.80
C ASN A 292 -0.89 -16.23 5.33
N LEU A 293 -0.67 -15.18 6.13
CA LEU A 293 -0.71 -15.25 7.60
C LEU A 293 0.10 -16.43 8.17
N LEU A 294 1.34 -16.59 7.74
CA LEU A 294 2.16 -17.72 8.17
C LEU A 294 2.44 -17.65 9.69
N GLY A 295 2.73 -16.46 10.21
CA GLY A 295 3.21 -16.34 11.58
C GLY A 295 4.60 -16.97 11.78
N PRO A 296 5.19 -16.82 12.97
CA PRO A 296 6.53 -17.34 13.27
C PRO A 296 6.62 -18.87 13.16
N LEU A 297 5.57 -19.60 13.58
CA LEU A 297 5.56 -21.07 13.60
C LEU A 297 5.59 -21.68 12.19
N ARG A 298 4.78 -21.21 11.25
CA ARG A 298 4.76 -21.76 9.89
C ARG A 298 6.01 -21.36 9.11
N VAL A 299 6.54 -20.17 9.41
CA VAL A 299 7.85 -19.73 8.89
C VAL A 299 8.97 -20.61 9.43
N GLN A 300 8.89 -21.12 10.66
CA GLN A 300 9.84 -22.10 11.16
C GLN A 300 9.88 -23.36 10.30
N TYR A 301 8.71 -23.92 9.94
CA TYR A 301 8.66 -25.09 9.05
C TYR A 301 9.26 -24.78 7.68
N LEU A 302 8.94 -23.61 7.14
CA LEU A 302 9.50 -23.15 5.87
C LEU A 302 11.02 -22.96 5.94
N ALA A 303 11.53 -22.34 7.00
CA ALA A 303 12.96 -22.11 7.22
C ALA A 303 13.74 -23.43 7.28
N ASN A 304 13.21 -24.43 8.00
CA ASN A 304 13.80 -25.77 8.06
C ASN A 304 13.87 -26.44 6.69
N ALA A 305 12.83 -26.26 5.85
CA ALA A 305 12.82 -26.79 4.50
C ALA A 305 13.85 -26.09 3.60
N ILE A 306 13.96 -24.77 3.69
CA ILE A 306 14.90 -23.97 2.89
C ILE A 306 16.34 -24.27 3.28
N GLN A 307 16.62 -24.54 4.56
CA GLN A 307 17.96 -24.84 5.07
C GLN A 307 18.68 -25.91 4.23
N ASN A 308 17.94 -26.94 3.79
CA ASN A 308 18.48 -28.08 3.05
C ASN A 308 18.07 -28.12 1.57
N ASN A 309 17.18 -27.21 1.14
CA ASN A 309 16.79 -27.13 -0.25
C ASN A 309 17.99 -26.70 -1.13
N LYS A 310 18.15 -27.33 -2.29
CA LYS A 310 19.32 -27.16 -3.19
C LYS A 310 19.00 -26.42 -4.48
N THR A 311 17.79 -25.92 -4.63
CA THR A 311 17.27 -25.45 -5.92
C THR A 311 16.70 -24.05 -5.83
N LEU A 312 15.99 -23.75 -4.74
CA LEU A 312 15.36 -22.48 -4.45
C LEU A 312 16.41 -21.37 -4.34
N THR A 313 16.20 -20.34 -5.16
CA THR A 313 17.05 -19.16 -5.25
C THR A 313 16.35 -17.91 -4.74
N GLU A 314 15.04 -17.81 -4.93
CA GLU A 314 14.26 -16.63 -4.55
C GLU A 314 13.09 -16.95 -3.62
N LEU A 315 12.96 -16.19 -2.55
CA LEU A 315 11.90 -16.32 -1.57
C LEU A 315 11.22 -14.97 -1.28
N TYR A 316 9.91 -14.93 -1.43
CA TYR A 316 9.08 -13.75 -1.20
C TYR A 316 7.99 -14.06 -0.18
N LEU A 317 8.00 -13.34 0.94
CA LEU A 317 7.09 -13.54 2.07
C LEU A 317 6.33 -12.27 2.42
N PHE A 318 5.85 -11.49 1.45
CA PHE A 318 5.14 -10.23 1.73
C PHE A 318 3.90 -10.44 2.61
N GLY A 319 3.78 -9.71 3.72
CA GLY A 319 2.52 -9.63 4.49
C GLY A 319 2.15 -10.90 5.26
N ASN A 320 3.09 -11.64 5.85
CA ASN A 320 2.85 -12.92 6.51
C ASN A 320 2.96 -12.91 8.05
N ASN A 321 3.07 -11.74 8.66
CA ASN A 321 3.12 -11.59 10.12
C ASN A 321 4.26 -12.40 10.78
N ILE A 322 5.45 -12.39 10.17
CA ILE A 322 6.58 -13.24 10.57
C ILE A 322 7.08 -12.91 11.98
N GLY A 323 7.13 -11.61 12.34
CA GLY A 323 7.66 -11.13 13.61
C GLY A 323 9.17 -11.39 13.80
N PRO A 324 9.74 -10.97 14.94
CA PRO A 324 11.16 -11.16 15.24
C PRO A 324 11.55 -12.65 15.36
N GLU A 325 10.67 -13.50 15.90
CA GLU A 325 10.91 -14.95 16.05
C GLU A 325 10.99 -15.65 14.69
N GLY A 326 10.06 -15.36 13.77
CA GLY A 326 10.11 -15.92 12.43
C GLY A 326 11.33 -15.43 11.64
N ALA A 327 11.75 -14.18 11.84
CA ALA A 327 12.98 -13.64 11.27
C ALA A 327 14.22 -14.37 11.79
N GLN A 328 14.22 -14.76 13.07
CA GLN A 328 15.27 -15.60 13.65
C GLN A 328 15.36 -16.96 12.96
N HIS A 329 14.23 -17.62 12.71
CA HIS A 329 14.20 -18.89 12.00
C HIS A 329 14.77 -18.77 10.58
N LEU A 330 14.39 -17.72 9.86
CA LEU A 330 14.95 -17.44 8.53
C LEU A 330 16.45 -17.14 8.58
N ALA A 331 16.91 -16.35 9.56
CA ALA A 331 18.32 -16.07 9.77
C ALA A 331 19.14 -17.35 10.00
N ASN A 332 18.63 -18.26 10.83
CA ASN A 332 19.27 -19.56 11.07
C ASN A 332 19.33 -20.40 9.79
N ALA A 333 18.28 -20.41 8.98
CA ALA A 333 18.29 -21.11 7.70
C ALA A 333 19.31 -20.53 6.72
N LEU A 334 19.50 -19.19 6.69
CA LEU A 334 20.47 -18.52 5.83
C LEU A 334 21.94 -18.84 6.15
N LEU A 335 22.26 -19.21 7.39
CA LEU A 335 23.62 -19.61 7.76
C LEU A 335 24.07 -20.87 7.01
N GLU A 336 23.14 -21.81 6.85
CA GLU A 336 23.40 -23.12 6.24
C GLU A 336 23.03 -23.16 4.76
N ASN A 337 21.97 -22.46 4.34
CA ASN A 337 21.52 -22.46 2.96
C ASN A 337 22.60 -21.88 2.02
N LYS A 338 22.85 -22.57 0.90
CA LYS A 338 23.89 -22.21 -0.09
C LYS A 338 23.32 -21.87 -1.47
N THR A 339 22.02 -21.63 -1.60
CA THR A 339 21.37 -21.45 -2.90
C THR A 339 20.53 -20.19 -3.00
N LEU A 340 19.98 -19.72 -1.88
CA LEU A 340 19.14 -18.54 -1.83
C LEU A 340 19.98 -17.30 -2.12
N ASN A 341 19.60 -16.60 -3.19
CA ASN A 341 20.24 -15.38 -3.67
C ASN A 341 19.34 -14.15 -3.45
N LYS A 342 18.03 -14.33 -3.34
CA LYS A 342 17.07 -13.26 -3.09
C LYS A 342 16.11 -13.61 -1.96
N LEU A 343 16.00 -12.69 -1.00
CA LEU A 343 15.03 -12.77 0.08
C LEU A 343 14.24 -11.47 0.19
N SER A 344 12.91 -11.57 0.13
CA SER A 344 11.99 -10.48 0.42
C SER A 344 11.07 -10.85 1.57
N ILE A 345 11.18 -10.14 2.67
CA ILE A 345 10.32 -10.30 3.86
C ILE A 345 9.63 -8.97 4.21
N ARG A 346 9.21 -8.23 3.19
CA ARG A 346 8.51 -6.95 3.36
C ARG A 346 7.17 -7.10 4.10
N ALA A 347 6.77 -6.09 4.89
CA ALA A 347 5.49 -6.06 5.61
C ALA A 347 5.31 -7.26 6.56
N ASN A 348 6.23 -7.43 7.53
CA ASN A 348 6.24 -8.58 8.42
C ASN A 348 6.58 -8.28 9.89
N GLU A 349 6.65 -7.00 10.26
CA GLU A 349 6.80 -6.56 11.66
C GLU A 349 8.00 -7.21 12.38
N ILE A 350 9.13 -7.39 11.70
CA ILE A 350 10.29 -8.08 12.29
C ILE A 350 10.99 -7.25 13.38
N GLY A 351 10.82 -5.92 13.36
CA GLY A 351 11.41 -4.99 14.32
C GLY A 351 12.94 -4.94 14.29
N SER A 352 13.51 -4.13 15.18
CA SER A 352 14.97 -4.04 15.40
C SER A 352 15.60 -5.40 15.73
N GLN A 353 14.90 -6.22 16.53
CA GLN A 353 15.38 -7.53 16.95
C GLN A 353 15.44 -8.55 15.80
N GLY A 354 14.41 -8.59 14.94
CA GLY A 354 14.46 -9.43 13.75
C GLY A 354 15.56 -9.01 12.78
N ALA A 355 15.77 -7.70 12.63
CA ALA A 355 16.89 -7.16 11.85
C ALA A 355 18.26 -7.57 12.42
N GLN A 356 18.41 -7.61 13.75
CA GLN A 356 19.62 -8.11 14.41
C GLN A 356 19.94 -9.55 14.02
N TYR A 357 18.94 -10.45 14.06
CA TYR A 357 19.15 -11.85 13.68
C TYR A 357 19.58 -11.99 12.22
N LEU A 358 18.93 -11.26 11.32
CA LEU A 358 19.28 -11.26 9.90
C LEU A 358 20.68 -10.67 9.67
N ALA A 359 21.04 -9.60 10.38
CA ALA A 359 22.36 -9.01 10.31
C ALA A 359 23.47 -9.99 10.74
N ILE A 360 23.25 -10.78 11.79
CA ILE A 360 24.18 -11.84 12.20
C ILE A 360 24.34 -12.87 11.06
N ALA A 361 23.24 -13.32 10.46
CA ALA A 361 23.30 -14.27 9.34
C ALA A 361 24.02 -13.68 8.12
N LEU A 362 23.79 -12.41 7.79
CA LEU A 362 24.43 -11.72 6.66
C LEU A 362 25.95 -11.63 6.78
N GLN A 363 26.52 -11.57 7.99
CA GLN A 363 27.97 -11.55 8.17
C GLN A 363 28.64 -12.85 7.71
N HIS A 364 27.90 -13.96 7.72
CA HIS A 364 28.41 -15.30 7.41
C HIS A 364 27.88 -15.86 6.10
N ASN A 365 26.66 -15.46 5.69
CA ASN A 365 26.07 -15.90 4.44
C ASN A 365 26.86 -15.33 3.25
N LYS A 366 27.17 -16.21 2.29
CA LYS A 366 27.95 -15.90 1.09
C LYS A 366 27.18 -16.14 -0.21
N THR A 367 25.85 -16.19 -0.14
CA THR A 367 25.01 -16.53 -1.30
C THR A 367 23.95 -15.48 -1.58
N LEU A 368 23.50 -14.76 -0.55
CA LEU A 368 22.47 -13.74 -0.68
C LEU A 368 23.05 -12.51 -1.38
N ILE A 369 22.37 -12.11 -2.46
CA ILE A 369 22.71 -11.01 -3.36
C ILE A 369 21.72 -9.86 -3.19
N GLU A 370 20.44 -10.18 -2.96
CA GLU A 370 19.35 -9.21 -2.85
C GLU A 370 18.53 -9.42 -1.58
N LEU A 371 18.33 -8.35 -0.80
CA LEU A 371 17.57 -8.38 0.43
C LEU A 371 16.56 -7.22 0.50
N PHE A 372 15.28 -7.55 0.66
CA PHE A 372 14.18 -6.58 0.77
C PHE A 372 13.49 -6.69 2.12
N LEU A 373 13.66 -5.66 2.94
CA LEU A 373 13.21 -5.55 4.32
C LEU A 373 12.19 -4.44 4.53
N GLY A 374 11.58 -3.91 3.47
CA GLY A 374 10.70 -2.75 3.62
C GLY A 374 9.42 -2.98 4.44
N ALA A 375 8.91 -1.96 5.12
CA ALA A 375 7.71 -2.02 5.98
C ALA A 375 7.85 -3.03 7.13
N ASN A 376 8.84 -2.87 8.00
CA ASN A 376 9.15 -3.85 9.04
C ASN A 376 9.51 -3.26 10.40
N GLU A 377 9.36 -1.94 10.57
CA GLU A 377 9.61 -1.26 11.85
C GLU A 377 11.04 -1.50 12.38
N ILE A 378 12.02 -1.53 11.48
CA ILE A 378 13.42 -1.83 11.84
C ILE A 378 14.08 -0.72 12.67
N GLU A 379 13.64 0.52 12.50
CA GLU A 379 14.11 1.69 13.25
C GLU A 379 15.63 1.92 13.14
N SER A 380 16.16 2.94 13.84
CA SER A 380 17.58 3.27 13.80
C SER A 380 18.46 2.15 14.39
N GLU A 381 17.98 1.49 15.44
CA GLU A 381 18.72 0.42 16.14
C GLU A 381 18.90 -0.81 15.23
N GLY A 382 17.82 -1.31 14.64
CA GLY A 382 17.92 -2.43 13.71
C GLY A 382 18.75 -2.11 12.47
N THR A 383 18.69 -0.86 12.02
CA THR A 383 19.51 -0.36 10.89
C THR A 383 20.99 -0.37 11.23
N GLN A 384 21.38 -0.12 12.49
CA GLN A 384 22.76 -0.23 12.94
C GLN A 384 23.30 -1.64 12.73
N TYR A 385 22.55 -2.67 13.15
CA TYR A 385 22.98 -4.06 12.98
C TYR A 385 23.17 -4.42 11.49
N ILE A 386 22.25 -3.96 10.63
CA ILE A 386 22.36 -4.17 9.19
C ILE A 386 23.60 -3.45 8.63
N ALA A 387 23.86 -2.21 9.02
CA ALA A 387 25.03 -1.45 8.61
C ALA A 387 26.34 -2.16 9.01
N ASP A 388 26.43 -2.64 10.26
CA ASP A 388 27.59 -3.39 10.75
C ASP A 388 27.79 -4.71 9.97
N ALA A 389 26.71 -5.35 9.56
CA ALA A 389 26.77 -6.54 8.72
C ALA A 389 27.26 -6.24 7.29
N LEU A 390 26.82 -5.12 6.71
CA LEU A 390 27.25 -4.70 5.36
C LEU A 390 28.75 -4.46 5.28
N VAL A 391 29.38 -3.96 6.35
CA VAL A 391 30.84 -3.77 6.39
C VAL A 391 31.60 -5.09 6.16
N LYS A 392 31.06 -6.22 6.64
CA LYS A 392 31.69 -7.55 6.55
C LYS A 392 31.16 -8.40 5.40
N ASN A 393 29.95 -8.11 4.93
CA ASN A 393 29.34 -8.88 3.86
C ASN A 393 29.96 -8.51 2.50
N GLU A 394 30.23 -9.54 1.69
CA GLU A 394 30.95 -9.42 0.42
C GLU A 394 30.10 -9.91 -0.77
N THR A 395 28.80 -10.10 -0.58
CA THR A 395 27.93 -10.75 -1.58
C THR A 395 26.67 -9.94 -1.88
N LEU A 396 26.16 -9.21 -0.91
CA LEU A 396 24.96 -8.40 -1.05
C LEU A 396 25.28 -7.21 -1.97
N THR A 397 24.50 -7.13 -3.04
CA THR A 397 24.59 -6.06 -4.05
C THR A 397 23.37 -5.15 -3.98
N LYS A 398 22.22 -5.67 -3.52
CA LYS A 398 20.97 -4.88 -3.41
C LYS A 398 20.36 -4.98 -2.03
N LEU A 399 20.09 -3.83 -1.44
CA LEU A 399 19.41 -3.71 -0.16
C LEU A 399 18.26 -2.69 -0.26
N SER A 400 17.07 -3.11 0.15
CA SER A 400 15.96 -2.20 0.40
C SER A 400 15.54 -2.30 1.86
N ILE A 401 15.60 -1.17 2.56
CA ILE A 401 15.13 -1.02 3.93
C ILE A 401 14.05 0.08 4.00
N SER A 402 13.26 0.23 2.93
CA SER A 402 12.25 1.29 2.81
C SER A 402 11.13 1.17 3.85
N GLN A 403 10.49 2.26 4.29
CA GLN A 403 9.34 2.19 5.22
C GLN A 403 9.69 1.52 6.55
N ASN A 404 10.77 1.96 7.21
CA ASN A 404 11.26 1.36 8.45
C ASN A 404 11.53 2.36 9.57
N ARG A 405 11.20 3.65 9.39
CA ARG A 405 11.41 4.71 10.40
C ARG A 405 12.86 4.78 10.88
N ILE A 406 13.84 4.63 9.98
CA ILE A 406 15.27 4.55 10.37
C ILE A 406 15.82 5.88 10.90
N GLY A 407 15.21 7.01 10.54
CA GLY A 407 15.61 8.34 10.99
C GLY A 407 16.97 8.80 10.43
N PRO A 408 17.41 10.02 10.79
CA PRO A 408 18.74 10.53 10.42
C PRO A 408 19.88 9.67 10.96
N GLN A 409 19.70 9.07 12.15
CA GLN A 409 20.71 8.20 12.77
C GLN A 409 20.88 6.87 12.02
N GLY A 410 19.79 6.23 11.57
CA GLY A 410 19.88 5.04 10.74
C GLY A 410 20.57 5.31 9.40
N ALA A 411 20.26 6.46 8.77
CA ALA A 411 20.96 6.91 7.57
C ALA A 411 22.46 7.13 7.80
N GLN A 412 22.85 7.67 8.96
CA GLN A 412 24.26 7.81 9.34
C GLN A 412 24.98 6.46 9.39
N TYR A 413 24.38 5.44 10.00
CA TYR A 413 24.99 4.11 10.07
C TYR A 413 25.21 3.51 8.68
N LEU A 414 24.21 3.63 7.79
CA LEU A 414 24.33 3.15 6.42
C LEU A 414 25.36 3.94 5.62
N ALA A 415 25.43 5.27 5.79
CA ALA A 415 26.46 6.11 5.17
C ALA A 415 27.87 5.67 5.57
N ASN A 416 28.10 5.36 6.85
CA ASN A 416 29.38 4.85 7.33
C ASN A 416 29.71 3.48 6.73
N ALA A 417 28.72 2.59 6.62
CA ALA A 417 28.90 1.29 6.00
C ALA A 417 29.24 1.41 4.50
N LEU A 418 28.62 2.33 3.77
CA LEU A 418 28.89 2.58 2.34
C LEU A 418 30.34 3.02 2.06
N LEU A 419 31.02 3.66 3.00
CA LEU A 419 32.44 4.03 2.83
C LEU A 419 33.34 2.79 2.78
N GLN A 420 32.98 1.74 3.52
CA GLN A 420 33.78 0.52 3.67
C GLN A 420 33.34 -0.60 2.73
N ASN A 421 32.02 -0.82 2.60
CA ASN A 421 31.47 -1.86 1.75
C ASN A 421 31.79 -1.61 0.28
N LYS A 422 32.19 -2.67 -0.43
CA LYS A 422 32.60 -2.61 -1.85
C LYS A 422 31.71 -3.44 -2.79
N THR A 423 30.57 -3.92 -2.30
CA THR A 423 29.72 -4.87 -3.04
C THR A 423 28.32 -4.34 -3.29
N LEU A 424 27.82 -3.47 -2.41
CA LEU A 424 26.50 -2.89 -2.51
C LEU A 424 26.48 -1.86 -3.65
N THR A 425 25.65 -2.17 -4.65
CA THR A 425 25.45 -1.36 -5.85
C THR A 425 24.09 -0.68 -5.87
N GLU A 426 23.09 -1.21 -5.15
CA GLU A 426 21.75 -0.64 -5.10
C GLU A 426 21.26 -0.52 -3.65
N LEU A 427 20.89 0.70 -3.25
CA LEU A 427 20.36 0.99 -1.92
C LEU A 427 19.06 1.79 -2.02
N SER A 428 18.00 1.25 -1.42
CA SER A 428 16.71 1.93 -1.28
C SER A 428 16.40 2.20 0.19
N LEU A 429 16.36 3.49 0.54
CA LEU A 429 16.02 4.03 1.86
C LEU A 429 14.71 4.79 1.83
N SER A 430 13.84 4.56 0.86
CA SER A 430 12.60 5.30 0.70
C SER A 430 11.66 5.19 1.92
N ILE A 431 10.93 6.23 2.27
CA ILE A 431 9.93 6.25 3.36
C ILE A 431 10.58 6.00 4.72
N ASN A 432 11.53 6.84 5.15
CA ASN A 432 12.33 6.53 6.34
C ASN A 432 12.62 7.71 7.26
N GLN A 433 12.08 8.89 6.96
CA GLN A 433 12.25 10.10 7.78
C GLN A 433 13.74 10.38 8.04
N ILE A 434 14.59 10.24 7.01
CA ILE A 434 16.04 10.48 7.19
C ILE A 434 16.36 11.95 7.44
N GLU A 435 15.48 12.87 7.03
CA GLU A 435 15.61 14.32 7.21
C GLU A 435 16.91 14.89 6.61
N LEU A 436 17.14 16.21 6.78
CA LEU A 436 18.33 16.91 6.31
C LEU A 436 19.64 16.24 6.76
N LYS A 437 19.74 15.89 8.05
CA LYS A 437 20.97 15.30 8.63
C LYS A 437 21.28 13.93 8.05
N GLY A 438 20.26 13.10 7.81
CA GLY A 438 20.46 11.81 7.17
C GLY A 438 20.94 11.95 5.73
N VAL A 439 20.37 12.91 4.98
CA VAL A 439 20.83 13.23 3.62
C VAL A 439 22.27 13.75 3.62
N GLU A 440 22.65 14.60 4.58
CA GLU A 440 24.02 15.09 4.74
C GLU A 440 25.01 13.92 4.89
N HIS A 441 24.72 12.96 5.76
CA HIS A 441 25.56 11.78 5.92
C HIS A 441 25.68 10.96 4.63
N LEU A 442 24.57 10.75 3.93
CA LEU A 442 24.56 10.02 2.66
C LEU A 442 25.34 10.77 1.57
N ALA A 443 25.18 12.09 1.45
CA ALA A 443 25.90 12.90 0.49
C ALA A 443 27.42 12.82 0.71
N ASN A 444 27.87 12.93 1.97
CA ASN A 444 29.28 12.79 2.33
C ASN A 444 29.84 11.38 2.01
N ALA A 445 29.03 10.34 2.21
CA ALA A 445 29.41 8.97 1.85
C ALA A 445 29.48 8.80 0.32
N LEU A 446 28.51 9.33 -0.42
CA LEU A 446 28.47 9.27 -1.88
C LEU A 446 29.69 9.91 -2.53
N GLU A 447 30.20 11.01 -1.98
CA GLU A 447 31.37 11.69 -2.54
C GLU A 447 32.59 10.75 -2.68
N ASN A 448 32.75 9.82 -1.72
CA ASN A 448 33.88 8.90 -1.65
C ASN A 448 33.52 7.45 -1.98
N ASN A 449 32.24 7.13 -2.11
CA ASN A 449 31.80 5.80 -2.48
C ASN A 449 31.97 5.58 -3.99
N SER A 450 32.59 4.45 -4.33
CA SER A 450 32.92 4.08 -5.72
C SER A 450 32.15 2.86 -6.22
N THR A 451 31.14 2.39 -5.48
CA THR A 451 30.46 1.11 -5.74
C THR A 451 28.96 1.23 -5.91
N LEU A 452 28.33 2.16 -5.20
CA LEU A 452 26.90 2.39 -5.24
C LEU A 452 26.52 3.02 -6.59
N ALA A 453 25.79 2.24 -7.39
CA ALA A 453 25.32 2.61 -8.71
C ALA A 453 23.88 3.14 -8.69
N SER A 454 23.07 2.79 -7.70
CA SER A 454 21.69 3.25 -7.55
C SER A 454 21.37 3.63 -6.11
N LEU A 455 20.83 4.84 -5.94
CA LEU A 455 20.32 5.33 -4.67
C LEU A 455 18.88 5.82 -4.82
N GLU A 456 17.98 5.22 -4.04
CA GLU A 456 16.58 5.64 -3.93
C GLU A 456 16.29 6.09 -2.49
N ILE A 457 15.94 7.35 -2.29
CA ILE A 457 15.75 7.96 -0.96
C ILE A 457 14.41 8.71 -0.88
N LEU A 458 13.37 8.13 -1.46
CA LEU A 458 12.08 8.76 -1.70
C LEU A 458 11.33 9.00 -0.39
N TYR A 459 10.44 9.99 -0.33
CA TYR A 459 9.59 10.24 0.86
C TYR A 459 10.38 10.28 2.18
N ASN A 460 11.34 11.19 2.24
CA ASN A 460 12.31 11.31 3.32
C ASN A 460 12.43 12.76 3.81
N GLU A 461 11.38 13.55 3.55
CA GLU A 461 11.35 15.00 3.81
C GLU A 461 12.43 15.75 3.03
N ILE A 462 12.60 15.37 1.77
CA ILE A 462 13.63 15.94 0.88
C ILE A 462 13.06 17.17 0.17
N GLY A 463 13.64 18.33 0.45
CA GLY A 463 13.43 19.59 -0.25
C GLY A 463 14.69 20.07 -0.99
N ASP A 464 14.73 21.37 -1.27
CA ASP A 464 15.80 21.99 -2.05
C ASP A 464 17.17 21.93 -1.34
N GLU A 465 17.20 22.03 -0.01
CA GLU A 465 18.43 22.01 0.79
C GLU A 465 19.08 20.62 0.79
N GLU A 466 18.29 19.56 0.99
CA GLU A 466 18.75 18.18 0.91
C GLU A 466 19.31 17.85 -0.48
N VAL A 467 18.61 18.31 -1.52
CA VAL A 467 19.03 18.13 -2.90
C VAL A 467 20.32 18.89 -3.21
N GLN A 468 20.57 20.04 -2.57
CA GLN A 468 21.83 20.75 -2.68
C GLN A 468 23.01 19.89 -2.22
N LEU A 469 22.87 19.22 -1.08
CA LEU A 469 23.91 18.34 -0.52
C LEU A 469 24.21 17.19 -1.48
N LEU A 470 23.17 16.51 -2.00
CA LEU A 470 23.32 15.45 -2.99
C LEU A 470 23.97 15.96 -4.28
N SER A 471 23.58 17.14 -4.73
CA SER A 471 24.13 17.77 -5.95
C SER A 471 25.62 18.06 -5.81
N ASN A 472 26.06 18.50 -4.62
CA ASN A 472 27.48 18.71 -4.35
C ASN A 472 28.26 17.38 -4.41
N ALA A 473 27.71 16.31 -3.82
CA ALA A 473 28.34 14.98 -3.89
C ALA A 473 28.46 14.46 -5.34
N LEU A 474 27.46 14.72 -6.19
CA LEU A 474 27.43 14.30 -7.60
C LEU A 474 28.51 14.96 -8.47
N LEU A 475 29.08 16.09 -8.06
CA LEU A 475 30.20 16.71 -8.78
C LEU A 475 31.41 15.76 -8.85
N ASN A 476 31.68 15.09 -7.72
CA ASN A 476 32.85 14.25 -7.53
C ASN A 476 32.52 12.75 -7.71
N ASN A 477 31.30 12.32 -7.37
CA ASN A 477 30.91 10.93 -7.52
C ASN A 477 30.92 10.49 -9.00
N LYS A 478 31.57 9.35 -9.26
CA LYS A 478 31.67 8.71 -10.59
C LYS A 478 31.14 7.26 -10.60
N ALA A 479 30.41 6.87 -9.58
CA ALA A 479 29.86 5.52 -9.45
C ALA A 479 28.35 5.47 -9.64
N LEU A 480 27.64 6.54 -9.27
CA LEU A 480 26.19 6.58 -9.29
C LEU A 480 25.68 6.75 -10.72
N HIS A 481 24.86 5.79 -11.14
CA HIS A 481 24.15 5.74 -12.42
C HIS A 481 22.67 6.10 -12.27
N THR A 482 22.08 5.85 -11.11
CA THR A 482 20.66 6.12 -10.84
C THR A 482 20.50 6.91 -9.54
N LEU A 483 19.79 8.03 -9.62
CA LEU A 483 19.34 8.80 -8.47
C LEU A 483 17.82 9.00 -8.56
N ALA A 484 17.11 8.57 -7.51
CA ALA A 484 15.69 8.78 -7.37
C ALA A 484 15.37 9.62 -6.12
N VAL A 485 14.89 10.85 -6.36
CA VAL A 485 14.47 11.82 -5.34
C VAL A 485 13.11 12.41 -5.71
N TYR A 486 12.03 11.82 -5.20
CA TYR A 486 10.65 12.21 -5.51
C TYR A 486 9.66 11.92 -4.36
N GLY A 487 8.50 12.59 -4.40
CA GLY A 487 7.46 12.55 -3.37
C GLY A 487 6.36 11.49 -3.56
N HIS A 488 5.35 11.48 -2.69
CA HIS A 488 4.16 10.62 -2.80
C HIS A 488 2.93 11.43 -3.23
N THR A 489 1.90 10.73 -3.71
CA THR A 489 0.69 11.29 -4.32
C THR A 489 -0.18 12.20 -3.43
N GLN A 490 0.13 12.29 -2.15
CA GLN A 490 -0.62 13.08 -1.16
C GLN A 490 0.27 14.05 -0.35
N ASN A 491 1.58 14.08 -0.61
CA ASN A 491 2.53 15.01 0.03
C ASN A 491 3.59 15.39 -1.02
N VAL A 492 3.48 16.62 -1.53
CA VAL A 492 4.41 17.18 -2.52
C VAL A 492 5.80 17.23 -1.88
N ASN A 493 6.77 16.53 -2.44
CA ASN A 493 8.16 16.79 -2.05
C ASN A 493 8.50 18.22 -2.46
N ILE A 494 9.18 18.92 -1.58
CA ILE A 494 9.37 20.38 -1.66
C ILE A 494 10.32 20.78 -2.79
N ILE A 495 10.93 19.83 -3.52
CA ILE A 495 11.92 20.14 -4.57
C ILE A 495 11.29 21.06 -5.62
N GLY A 496 11.66 22.32 -5.54
CA GLY A 496 11.19 23.40 -6.38
C GLY A 496 12.17 23.71 -7.50
N PRO A 497 12.02 24.87 -8.15
CA PRO A 497 12.96 25.37 -9.13
C PRO A 497 14.39 25.48 -8.61
N GLN A 498 14.57 25.79 -7.32
CA GLN A 498 15.88 25.94 -6.70
C GLN A 498 16.59 24.60 -6.53
N GLY A 499 15.90 23.55 -6.09
CA GLY A 499 16.42 22.19 -6.04
C GLY A 499 16.74 21.66 -7.43
N ALA A 500 15.89 21.93 -8.43
CA ALA A 500 16.18 21.61 -9.82
C ALA A 500 17.44 22.33 -10.34
N GLN A 501 17.67 23.58 -9.91
CA GLN A 501 18.90 24.32 -10.20
C GLN A 501 20.12 23.67 -9.56
N TYR A 502 20.04 23.23 -8.30
CA TYR A 502 21.14 22.53 -7.63
C TYR A 502 21.49 21.24 -8.34
N LEU A 503 20.48 20.42 -8.70
CA LEU A 503 20.70 19.19 -9.47
C LEU A 503 21.35 19.49 -10.81
N ALA A 504 20.89 20.53 -11.51
CA ALA A 504 21.51 20.95 -12.75
C ALA A 504 22.99 21.31 -12.55
N ASN A 505 23.33 22.02 -11.47
CA ASN A 505 24.72 22.35 -11.17
C ASN A 505 25.56 21.10 -10.87
N GLY A 506 25.05 20.17 -10.06
CA GLY A 506 25.73 18.91 -9.73
C GLY A 506 25.93 17.99 -10.95
N LEU A 507 25.00 18.03 -11.90
CA LEU A 507 25.00 17.18 -13.10
C LEU A 507 25.69 17.79 -14.31
N ARG A 508 26.10 19.06 -14.25
CA ARG A 508 26.67 19.78 -15.41
C ARG A 508 27.85 19.03 -16.04
N ASP A 509 28.73 18.51 -15.20
CA ASP A 509 29.97 17.81 -15.58
C ASP A 509 29.95 16.33 -15.16
N ASN A 510 28.84 15.86 -14.58
CA ASN A 510 28.63 14.44 -14.29
C ASN A 510 28.33 13.68 -15.59
N LYS A 511 29.03 12.56 -15.80
CA LYS A 511 28.92 11.70 -16.99
C LYS A 511 28.54 10.26 -16.67
N THR A 512 28.26 9.99 -15.40
CA THR A 512 28.00 8.64 -14.90
C THR A 512 26.53 8.45 -14.58
N LEU A 513 25.85 9.52 -14.14
CA LEU A 513 24.42 9.47 -13.92
C LEU A 513 23.68 9.35 -15.26
N ASP A 514 23.03 8.22 -15.46
CA ASP A 514 22.28 7.88 -16.66
C ASP A 514 20.77 7.98 -16.42
N THR A 515 20.32 7.79 -15.17
CA THR A 515 18.91 7.80 -14.79
C THR A 515 18.65 8.80 -13.67
N LEU A 516 17.78 9.77 -13.95
CA LEU A 516 17.34 10.77 -12.99
C LEU A 516 15.81 10.72 -12.86
N LYS A 517 15.33 10.39 -11.66
CA LYS A 517 13.91 10.30 -11.34
C LYS A 517 13.51 11.37 -10.33
N LEU A 518 12.70 12.32 -10.79
CA LEU A 518 12.29 13.53 -10.07
C LEU A 518 10.76 13.72 -10.10
N HIS A 519 9.99 12.64 -10.23
CA HIS A 519 8.53 12.75 -10.22
C HIS A 519 7.96 13.37 -8.93
N TRP A 520 6.66 13.67 -8.85
CA TRP A 520 5.99 14.16 -7.61
C TRP A 520 6.75 15.27 -6.86
N ASN A 521 7.29 16.25 -7.58
CA ASN A 521 8.03 17.40 -7.07
C ASN A 521 7.42 18.69 -7.63
N ASN A 522 7.81 19.86 -7.12
CA ASN A 522 7.32 21.14 -7.63
C ASN A 522 8.31 21.81 -8.61
N ILE A 523 8.86 21.03 -9.54
CA ILE A 523 9.89 21.49 -10.49
C ILE A 523 9.39 22.71 -11.28
N CYS A 524 8.15 22.66 -11.75
CA CYS A 524 7.48 23.65 -12.60
C CYS A 524 8.30 24.09 -13.84
N ASP A 525 7.84 25.13 -14.54
CA ASP A 525 8.49 25.61 -15.76
C ASP A 525 9.92 26.13 -15.50
N ALA A 526 10.12 26.81 -14.37
CA ALA A 526 11.42 27.36 -14.00
C ALA A 526 12.44 26.25 -13.70
N GLY A 527 12.05 25.20 -12.97
CA GLY A 527 12.92 24.05 -12.73
C GLY A 527 13.18 23.24 -14.01
N ALA A 528 12.16 23.08 -14.87
CA ALA A 528 12.31 22.44 -16.17
C ALA A 528 13.33 23.17 -17.06
N GLN A 529 13.43 24.50 -16.96
CA GLN A 529 14.46 25.28 -17.64
C GLN A 529 15.88 24.89 -17.21
N TYR A 530 16.11 24.73 -15.90
CA TYR A 530 17.42 24.31 -15.38
C TYR A 530 17.78 22.89 -15.84
N ILE A 531 16.82 21.97 -15.78
CA ILE A 531 16.99 20.59 -16.27
C ILE A 531 17.27 20.59 -17.79
N ALA A 532 16.53 21.37 -18.58
CA ALA A 532 16.76 21.51 -20.01
C ALA A 532 18.18 22.00 -20.34
N ASN A 533 18.73 22.91 -19.54
CA ASN A 533 20.08 23.42 -19.77
C ASN A 533 21.16 22.35 -19.60
N ILE A 534 20.97 21.38 -18.70
CA ILE A 534 21.93 20.28 -18.50
C ILE A 534 21.78 19.16 -19.51
N LEU A 535 20.58 18.93 -20.05
CA LEU A 535 20.35 17.96 -21.12
C LEU A 535 21.13 18.28 -22.40
N LYS A 536 21.57 19.54 -22.58
CA LYS A 536 22.44 19.94 -23.69
C LYS A 536 23.89 19.43 -23.54
N ARG A 537 24.30 19.01 -22.34
CA ARG A 537 25.71 18.75 -21.99
C ARG A 537 25.94 17.41 -21.31
N ASN A 538 24.99 16.86 -20.56
CA ASN A 538 25.17 15.64 -19.79
C ASN A 538 24.93 14.37 -20.63
N THR A 539 25.00 13.21 -19.99
CA THR A 539 24.85 11.88 -20.61
C THR A 539 23.58 11.16 -20.16
N LEU A 540 22.61 11.86 -19.57
CA LEU A 540 21.37 11.24 -19.10
C LEU A 540 20.69 10.48 -20.25
N ILE A 541 20.21 9.30 -19.91
CA ILE A 541 19.51 8.35 -20.79
C ILE A 541 18.02 8.33 -20.42
N ILE A 542 17.70 8.37 -19.13
CA ILE A 542 16.34 8.29 -18.61
C ILE A 542 16.06 9.50 -17.71
N LEU A 543 14.98 10.21 -18.01
CA LEU A 543 14.51 11.34 -17.22
C LEU A 543 13.02 11.19 -16.92
N TRP A 544 12.67 11.10 -15.64
CA TRP A 544 11.28 11.04 -15.19
C TRP A 544 10.93 12.30 -14.39
N LEU A 545 9.90 13.00 -14.84
CA LEU A 545 9.39 14.28 -14.34
C LEU A 545 7.87 14.24 -14.21
N GLU A 546 7.32 13.09 -13.78
CA GLU A 546 5.89 12.90 -13.62
C GLU A 546 5.37 13.79 -12.47
N PHE A 547 4.14 14.28 -12.51
CA PHE A 547 3.57 15.08 -11.40
C PHE A 547 4.50 16.20 -10.94
N SER A 548 5.05 16.98 -11.88
CA SER A 548 6.10 17.97 -11.64
C SER A 548 5.65 19.43 -11.84
N HIS A 549 4.35 19.66 -12.03
CA HIS A 549 3.74 20.96 -12.32
C HIS A 549 4.34 21.68 -13.54
N ILE A 550 4.81 20.92 -14.54
CA ILE A 550 5.39 21.46 -15.77
C ILE A 550 4.27 21.90 -16.72
N GLY A 551 4.24 23.16 -17.09
CA GLY A 551 3.33 23.75 -18.06
C GLY A 551 3.91 23.78 -19.49
N PRO A 552 3.24 24.51 -20.41
CA PRO A 552 3.67 24.62 -21.80
C PRO A 552 5.08 25.21 -21.96
N GLN A 553 5.44 26.20 -21.12
CA GLN A 553 6.77 26.84 -21.17
C GLN A 553 7.88 25.90 -20.70
N GLY A 554 7.65 25.11 -19.65
CA GLY A 554 8.57 24.08 -19.21
C GLY A 554 8.76 22.99 -20.26
N ALA A 555 7.67 22.56 -20.90
CA ALA A 555 7.73 21.65 -22.04
C ALA A 555 8.52 22.24 -23.22
N GLN A 556 8.39 23.55 -23.48
CA GLN A 556 9.19 24.25 -24.49
C GLN A 556 10.69 24.17 -24.19
N TYR A 557 11.10 24.42 -22.95
CA TYR A 557 12.52 24.33 -22.56
C TYR A 557 13.06 22.91 -22.77
N LEU A 558 12.32 21.90 -22.29
CA LEU A 558 12.70 20.49 -22.46
C LEU A 558 12.78 20.11 -23.94
N ALA A 559 11.77 20.48 -24.74
CA ALA A 559 11.74 20.24 -26.18
C ALA A 559 12.96 20.83 -26.90
N ASN A 560 13.30 22.09 -26.61
CA ASN A 560 14.46 22.77 -27.20
C ASN A 560 15.78 22.05 -26.87
N ALA A 561 15.91 21.50 -25.66
CA ALA A 561 17.07 20.70 -25.29
C ALA A 561 17.08 19.33 -25.98
N LEU A 562 15.93 18.66 -26.03
CA LEU A 562 15.76 17.32 -26.62
C LEU A 562 16.03 17.30 -28.12
N ALA A 563 15.67 18.36 -28.86
CA ALA A 563 15.84 18.43 -30.31
C ALA A 563 17.28 18.10 -30.76
N ASN A 564 18.29 18.46 -29.96
CA ASN A 564 19.71 18.21 -30.24
C ASN A 564 20.38 17.26 -29.24
N ASN A 565 19.66 16.79 -28.22
CA ASN A 565 20.19 15.82 -27.28
C ASN A 565 20.45 14.47 -27.99
N LYS A 566 21.53 13.79 -27.59
CA LYS A 566 22.03 12.56 -28.24
C LYS A 566 22.04 11.34 -27.30
N THR A 567 21.44 11.44 -26.13
CA THR A 567 21.60 10.44 -25.07
C THR A 567 20.28 9.98 -24.47
N ILE A 568 19.30 10.88 -24.33
CA ILE A 568 17.99 10.57 -23.78
C ILE A 568 17.27 9.59 -24.70
N ILE A 569 16.91 8.44 -24.13
CA ILE A 569 16.17 7.34 -24.74
C ILE A 569 14.74 7.30 -24.21
N GLU A 570 14.54 7.70 -22.95
CA GLU A 570 13.25 7.67 -22.26
C GLU A 570 12.99 8.98 -21.51
N LEU A 571 11.83 9.59 -21.82
CA LEU A 571 11.33 10.77 -21.13
C LEU A 571 9.90 10.51 -20.63
N ASN A 572 9.69 10.66 -19.34
CA ASN A 572 8.36 10.57 -18.74
C ASN A 572 7.92 11.94 -18.19
N LEU A 573 6.83 12.46 -18.75
CA LEU A 573 6.18 13.72 -18.38
C LEU A 573 4.74 13.50 -17.88
N HIS A 574 4.40 12.28 -17.44
CA HIS A 574 3.06 11.95 -16.99
C HIS A 574 2.50 12.94 -15.95
N ALA A 575 1.22 13.27 -16.05
CA ALA A 575 0.46 14.11 -15.13
C ALA A 575 1.12 15.46 -14.84
N ASN A 576 1.36 16.22 -15.90
CA ASN A 576 1.75 17.64 -15.84
C ASN A 576 0.66 18.49 -16.52
N ASP A 577 0.88 19.78 -16.70
CA ASP A 577 -0.07 20.72 -17.33
C ASP A 577 0.43 21.20 -18.71
N ILE A 578 1.05 20.30 -19.49
CA ILE A 578 1.73 20.62 -20.75
C ILE A 578 0.79 21.24 -21.81
N GLY A 579 -0.45 20.77 -21.89
CA GLY A 579 -1.45 21.27 -22.83
C GLY A 579 -1.08 21.09 -24.32
N PRO A 580 -1.90 21.63 -25.25
CA PRO A 580 -1.66 21.52 -26.68
C PRO A 580 -0.40 22.27 -27.15
N GLU A 581 -0.11 23.45 -26.59
CA GLU A 581 1.08 24.26 -26.93
C GLU A 581 2.38 23.53 -26.53
N GLY A 582 2.44 22.96 -25.33
CA GLY A 582 3.60 22.17 -24.91
C GLY A 582 3.77 20.89 -25.76
N ALA A 583 2.67 20.28 -26.19
CA ALA A 583 2.71 19.14 -27.12
C ALA A 583 3.22 19.54 -28.51
N GLU A 584 2.93 20.75 -28.99
CA GLU A 584 3.50 21.31 -30.22
C GLU A 584 5.03 21.40 -30.12
N HIS A 585 5.54 21.93 -29.01
CA HIS A 585 6.99 22.02 -28.80
C HIS A 585 7.65 20.64 -28.77
N LEU A 586 7.07 19.67 -28.05
CA LEU A 586 7.55 18.29 -28.03
C LEU A 586 7.51 17.66 -29.43
N ALA A 587 6.44 17.87 -30.20
CA ALA A 587 6.34 17.42 -31.58
C ALA A 587 7.45 17.99 -32.47
N ASN A 588 7.73 19.29 -32.36
CA ASN A 588 8.80 19.95 -33.10
C ASN A 588 10.18 19.37 -32.72
N ALA A 589 10.40 19.05 -31.45
CA ALA A 589 11.63 18.37 -31.01
C ALA A 589 11.76 16.95 -31.59
N LEU A 590 10.67 16.18 -31.66
CA LEU A 590 10.66 14.83 -32.22
C LEU A 590 11.04 14.78 -33.71
N LEU A 591 10.79 15.85 -34.47
CA LEU A 591 11.22 15.93 -35.88
C LEU A 591 12.76 15.87 -36.01
N GLN A 592 13.46 16.48 -35.05
CA GLN A 592 14.93 16.60 -35.05
C GLN A 592 15.61 15.50 -34.24
N ASN A 593 15.05 15.13 -33.09
CA ASN A 593 15.65 14.17 -32.20
C ASN A 593 15.78 12.78 -32.86
N LYS A 594 16.92 12.11 -32.63
CA LYS A 594 17.25 10.80 -33.22
C LYS A 594 17.57 9.72 -32.17
N THR A 595 17.22 9.94 -30.90
CA THR A 595 17.60 9.03 -29.81
C THR A 595 16.43 8.62 -28.93
N LEU A 596 15.43 9.48 -28.77
CA LEU A 596 14.27 9.21 -27.95
C LEU A 596 13.46 8.06 -28.56
N THR A 597 13.28 7.01 -27.78
CA THR A 597 12.53 5.81 -28.16
C THR A 597 11.24 5.64 -27.37
N LYS A 598 11.14 6.28 -26.20
CA LYS A 598 9.96 6.24 -25.34
C LYS A 598 9.61 7.63 -24.83
N LEU A 599 8.36 8.01 -25.02
CA LEU A 599 7.80 9.25 -24.52
C LEU A 599 6.46 8.96 -23.85
N SER A 600 6.30 9.35 -22.58
CA SER A 600 4.98 9.45 -21.97
C SER A 600 4.63 10.90 -21.72
N THR A 601 3.48 11.30 -22.23
CA THR A 601 2.82 12.56 -21.92
C THR A 601 1.41 12.28 -21.40
N SER A 602 1.21 11.14 -20.74
CA SER A 602 -0.08 10.75 -20.16
C SER A 602 -0.58 11.81 -19.17
N GLY A 603 -1.89 12.11 -19.09
CA GLY A 603 -2.43 13.00 -18.06
C GLY A 603 -2.12 14.49 -18.24
N ASN A 604 -1.89 14.98 -19.47
CA ASN A 604 -1.36 16.33 -19.74
C ASN A 604 -2.33 17.31 -20.42
N LYS A 605 -3.62 16.95 -20.53
CA LYS A 605 -4.65 17.79 -21.18
C LYS A 605 -4.25 18.23 -22.60
N ILE A 606 -3.55 17.36 -23.34
CA ILE A 606 -3.02 17.66 -24.69
C ILE A 606 -4.15 17.94 -25.70
N GLY A 607 -5.30 17.30 -25.54
CA GLY A 607 -6.46 17.48 -26.42
C GLY A 607 -6.23 16.96 -27.84
N SER A 608 -7.23 17.18 -28.70
CA SER A 608 -7.17 16.79 -30.11
C SER A 608 -6.13 17.58 -30.91
N GLU A 609 -5.94 18.87 -30.59
CA GLU A 609 -4.96 19.75 -31.22
C GLU A 609 -3.52 19.30 -30.92
N GLY A 610 -3.19 19.05 -29.66
CA GLY A 610 -1.87 18.55 -29.30
C GLY A 610 -1.60 17.16 -29.89
N ALA A 611 -2.63 16.29 -29.98
CA ALA A 611 -2.54 15.02 -30.67
C ALA A 611 -2.25 15.18 -32.18
N GLN A 612 -2.79 16.23 -32.82
CA GLN A 612 -2.47 16.56 -34.22
C GLN A 612 -0.99 16.90 -34.39
N TYR A 613 -0.41 17.73 -33.52
CA TYR A 613 1.01 18.06 -33.60
C TYR A 613 1.89 16.82 -33.45
N LEU A 614 1.63 16.00 -32.42
CA LEU A 614 2.35 14.76 -32.19
C LEU A 614 2.20 13.78 -33.37
N ALA A 615 0.99 13.65 -33.93
CA ALA A 615 0.74 12.84 -35.11
C ALA A 615 1.55 13.30 -36.34
N ASN A 616 1.64 14.62 -36.57
CA ASN A 616 2.45 15.18 -37.65
C ASN A 616 3.94 14.84 -37.46
N ALA A 617 4.46 14.92 -36.23
CA ALA A 617 5.84 14.55 -35.95
C ALA A 617 6.09 13.05 -36.14
N LEU A 618 5.15 12.20 -35.71
CA LEU A 618 5.24 10.74 -35.86
C LEU A 618 5.37 10.28 -37.32
N GLN A 619 4.80 10.99 -38.29
CA GLN A 619 4.93 10.62 -39.71
C GLN A 619 6.40 10.63 -40.18
N TYR A 620 7.24 11.48 -39.58
CA TYR A 620 8.63 11.67 -39.97
C TYR A 620 9.62 11.13 -38.96
N ASN A 621 9.25 11.02 -37.68
CA ASN A 621 10.13 10.48 -36.66
C ASN A 621 10.37 8.98 -36.90
N LYS A 622 11.65 8.59 -36.91
CA LYS A 622 12.09 7.21 -37.17
C LYS A 622 12.75 6.55 -35.96
N THR A 623 12.49 7.05 -34.74
CA THR A 623 13.17 6.58 -33.53
C THR A 623 12.24 6.23 -32.38
N LEU A 624 11.11 6.93 -32.27
CA LEU A 624 10.12 6.73 -31.22
C LEU A 624 9.37 5.41 -31.43
N LYS A 625 9.55 4.49 -30.48
CA LYS A 625 8.97 3.14 -30.49
C LYS A 625 7.75 3.04 -29.59
N SER A 626 7.74 3.78 -28.48
CA SER A 626 6.63 3.81 -27.53
C SER A 626 6.16 5.23 -27.28
N LEU A 627 4.85 5.44 -27.42
CA LEU A 627 4.18 6.69 -27.11
C LEU A 627 2.98 6.42 -26.20
N ASP A 628 2.99 7.03 -25.02
CA ASP A 628 1.88 6.98 -24.07
C ASP A 628 1.17 8.34 -23.97
N LEU A 629 -0.08 8.34 -24.43
CA LEU A 629 -1.00 9.48 -24.44
C LEU A 629 -2.22 9.25 -23.54
N THR A 630 -2.14 8.32 -22.59
CA THR A 630 -3.24 8.01 -21.67
C THR A 630 -3.81 9.28 -21.00
N GLN A 631 -5.12 9.39 -20.75
CA GLN A 631 -5.71 10.53 -20.00
C GLN A 631 -5.41 11.93 -20.57
N ASN A 632 -5.63 12.17 -21.87
CA ASN A 632 -5.34 13.46 -22.51
C ASN A 632 -6.52 14.15 -23.19
N HIS A 633 -7.74 13.63 -23.07
CA HIS A 633 -8.94 14.18 -23.72
C HIS A 633 -8.79 14.31 -25.25
N ILE A 634 -8.18 13.31 -25.89
CA ILE A 634 -7.87 13.33 -27.33
C ILE A 634 -9.13 13.26 -28.20
N GLY A 635 -10.14 12.48 -27.79
CA GLY A 635 -11.38 12.28 -28.53
C GLY A 635 -11.21 11.63 -29.91
N ASP A 636 -12.31 11.57 -30.66
CA ASP A 636 -12.33 10.95 -32.00
C ASP A 636 -11.50 11.74 -33.03
N GLU A 637 -11.56 13.08 -33.01
CA GLU A 637 -10.79 13.92 -33.94
C GLU A 637 -9.28 13.82 -33.70
N GLY A 638 -8.82 13.81 -32.44
CA GLY A 638 -7.40 13.59 -32.16
C GLY A 638 -6.95 12.18 -32.57
N THR A 639 -7.82 11.18 -32.36
CA THR A 639 -7.57 9.79 -32.75
C THR A 639 -7.46 9.62 -34.26
N LYS A 640 -8.23 10.38 -35.05
CA LYS A 640 -8.11 10.44 -36.51
C LYS A 640 -6.72 10.87 -36.97
N TYR A 641 -6.14 11.90 -36.34
CA TYR A 641 -4.77 12.34 -36.68
C TYR A 641 -3.74 11.26 -36.36
N LEU A 642 -3.82 10.67 -35.16
CA LEU A 642 -2.94 9.57 -34.74
C LEU A 642 -3.06 8.38 -35.70
N ALA A 643 -4.28 7.98 -36.06
CA ALA A 643 -4.54 6.91 -37.02
C ALA A 643 -3.91 7.19 -38.38
N ASN A 644 -4.03 8.42 -38.90
CA ASN A 644 -3.38 8.81 -40.16
C ASN A 644 -1.85 8.72 -40.07
N ALA A 645 -1.25 9.12 -38.95
CA ALA A 645 0.18 8.98 -38.74
C ALA A 645 0.64 7.52 -38.68
N LEU A 646 -0.15 6.63 -38.08
CA LEU A 646 0.15 5.19 -38.02
C LEU A 646 0.17 4.52 -39.39
N ILE A 647 -0.53 5.06 -40.41
CA ILE A 647 -0.53 4.49 -41.76
C ILE A 647 0.88 4.55 -42.39
N SER A 648 1.61 5.65 -42.18
CA SER A 648 2.94 5.88 -42.76
C SER A 648 4.10 5.70 -41.78
N ASN A 649 3.83 5.67 -40.47
CA ASN A 649 4.85 5.41 -39.48
C ASN A 649 5.30 3.94 -39.51
N GLU A 650 6.61 3.73 -39.54
CA GLU A 650 7.25 2.41 -39.69
C GLU A 650 8.12 2.04 -38.48
N VAL A 651 7.95 2.72 -37.34
CA VAL A 651 8.84 2.56 -36.17
C VAL A 651 8.09 2.35 -34.86
N LEU A 652 6.95 2.99 -34.68
CA LEU A 652 6.15 2.89 -33.47
C LEU A 652 5.63 1.45 -33.31
N THR A 653 5.96 0.84 -32.18
CA THR A 653 5.58 -0.52 -31.81
C THR A 653 4.54 -0.55 -30.69
N ASP A 654 4.46 0.52 -29.89
CA ASP A 654 3.60 0.61 -28.72
C ASP A 654 2.91 1.97 -28.68
N LEU A 655 1.57 1.96 -28.64
CA LEU A 655 0.75 3.16 -28.49
C LEU A 655 -0.29 2.95 -27.39
N SER A 656 -0.34 3.87 -26.43
CA SER A 656 -1.44 3.96 -25.48
C SER A 656 -2.23 5.24 -25.68
N VAL A 657 -3.53 5.10 -25.90
CA VAL A 657 -4.53 6.17 -25.88
C VAL A 657 -5.67 5.80 -24.91
N LYS A 658 -5.33 5.10 -23.84
CA LYS A 658 -6.24 4.74 -22.75
C LYS A 658 -6.91 5.97 -22.14
N ASN A 659 -8.19 5.89 -21.78
CA ASN A 659 -8.90 6.96 -21.09
C ASN A 659 -8.80 8.33 -21.79
N ASN A 660 -9.24 8.39 -23.05
CA ASN A 660 -9.15 9.56 -23.92
C ASN A 660 -10.49 9.97 -24.56
N GLN A 661 -11.60 9.46 -24.04
CA GLN A 661 -12.95 9.74 -24.56
C GLN A 661 -13.10 9.36 -26.05
N ILE A 662 -12.46 8.26 -26.45
CA ILE A 662 -12.50 7.76 -27.84
C ILE A 662 -13.80 6.99 -28.04
N GLY A 663 -14.62 7.46 -28.97
CA GLY A 663 -15.88 6.87 -29.38
C GLY A 663 -15.73 5.83 -30.51
N SER A 664 -16.88 5.42 -31.05
CA SER A 664 -16.93 4.45 -32.15
C SER A 664 -16.26 4.97 -33.44
N GLN A 665 -16.26 6.29 -33.69
CA GLN A 665 -15.61 6.88 -34.87
C GLN A 665 -14.09 6.88 -34.74
N GLY A 666 -13.54 7.22 -33.56
CA GLY A 666 -12.10 7.10 -33.30
C GLY A 666 -11.63 5.66 -33.42
N ALA A 667 -12.42 4.70 -32.94
CA ALA A 667 -12.15 3.27 -33.15
C ALA A 667 -12.17 2.87 -34.64
N GLN A 668 -13.06 3.46 -35.45
CA GLN A 668 -13.07 3.26 -36.90
C GLN A 668 -11.79 3.79 -37.56
N HIS A 669 -11.30 4.96 -37.15
CA HIS A 669 -10.03 5.50 -37.65
C HIS A 669 -8.86 4.58 -37.32
N LEU A 670 -8.76 4.11 -36.07
CA LEU A 670 -7.74 3.14 -35.67
C LEU A 670 -7.86 1.82 -36.46
N ALA A 671 -9.08 1.32 -36.66
CA ALA A 671 -9.33 0.14 -37.47
C ALA A 671 -8.77 0.30 -38.89
N ASN A 672 -9.03 1.44 -39.54
CA ASN A 672 -8.50 1.72 -40.88
C ASN A 672 -6.98 1.79 -40.91
N ALA A 673 -6.35 2.40 -39.89
CA ALA A 673 -4.89 2.45 -39.79
C ALA A 673 -4.27 1.05 -39.63
N LEU A 674 -4.88 0.18 -38.81
CA LEU A 674 -4.43 -1.19 -38.57
C LEU A 674 -4.48 -2.08 -39.82
N LEU A 675 -5.28 -1.75 -40.83
CA LEU A 675 -5.27 -2.47 -42.11
C LEU A 675 -3.95 -2.29 -42.88
N SER A 676 -3.28 -1.14 -42.72
CA SER A 676 -2.05 -0.79 -43.43
C SER A 676 -0.80 -0.85 -42.56
N ASN A 677 -0.90 -0.48 -41.28
CA ASN A 677 0.26 -0.47 -40.38
C ASN A 677 0.82 -1.89 -40.18
N ARG A 678 2.15 -2.02 -40.19
CA ARG A 678 2.88 -3.29 -40.06
C ARG A 678 3.92 -3.28 -38.94
N THR A 679 3.84 -2.33 -38.02
CA THR A 679 4.88 -2.12 -37.00
C THR A 679 4.34 -2.13 -35.59
N LEU A 680 3.10 -1.66 -35.40
CA LEU A 680 2.45 -1.63 -34.10
C LEU A 680 2.24 -3.06 -33.60
N THR A 681 2.77 -3.35 -32.42
CA THR A 681 2.68 -4.66 -31.75
C THR A 681 1.79 -4.62 -30.52
N SER A 682 1.61 -3.44 -29.92
CA SER A 682 0.78 -3.20 -28.74
C SER A 682 -0.07 -1.94 -28.91
N LEU A 683 -1.37 -2.06 -28.67
CA LEU A 683 -2.32 -0.94 -28.69
C LEU A 683 -3.17 -0.96 -27.43
N SER A 684 -3.10 0.09 -26.62
CA SER A 684 -3.98 0.27 -25.46
C SER A 684 -5.03 1.34 -25.74
N ILE A 685 -6.30 0.93 -25.69
CA ILE A 685 -7.49 1.75 -25.91
C ILE A 685 -8.51 1.53 -24.78
N GLN A 686 -8.06 1.04 -23.62
CA GLN A 686 -8.91 0.78 -22.44
C GLN A 686 -9.57 2.07 -21.93
N ASP A 687 -10.63 1.92 -21.13
CA ASP A 687 -11.26 3.01 -20.40
C ASP A 687 -11.73 4.16 -21.33
N ASN A 688 -12.22 3.86 -22.53
CA ASN A 688 -12.74 4.81 -23.51
C ASN A 688 -14.26 4.61 -23.73
N GLU A 689 -14.82 5.21 -24.78
CA GLU A 689 -16.25 5.19 -25.12
C GLU A 689 -16.51 4.47 -26.46
N ILE A 690 -15.69 3.46 -26.78
CA ILE A 690 -15.67 2.82 -28.11
C ILE A 690 -17.01 2.19 -28.49
N GLN A 691 -17.75 1.67 -27.50
CA GLN A 691 -19.03 1.00 -27.65
C GLN A 691 -18.95 -0.23 -28.58
N PHE A 692 -20.01 -1.04 -28.60
CA PHE A 692 -20.01 -2.27 -29.40
C PHE A 692 -19.78 -2.02 -30.90
N GLN A 693 -20.26 -0.89 -31.43
CA GLN A 693 -20.05 -0.54 -32.83
C GLN A 693 -18.57 -0.30 -33.16
N GLY A 694 -17.82 0.38 -32.28
CA GLY A 694 -16.39 0.57 -32.46
C GLY A 694 -15.60 -0.74 -32.42
N ALA A 695 -15.99 -1.67 -31.53
CA ALA A 695 -15.40 -3.00 -31.47
C ALA A 695 -15.63 -3.80 -32.78
N LYS A 696 -16.79 -3.63 -33.44
CA LYS A 696 -17.04 -4.24 -34.76
C LYS A 696 -16.11 -3.69 -35.84
N TYR A 697 -15.78 -2.40 -35.82
CA TYR A 697 -14.81 -1.85 -36.79
C TYR A 697 -13.42 -2.48 -36.61
N LEU A 698 -13.00 -2.73 -35.37
CA LEU A 698 -11.70 -3.34 -35.06
C LEU A 698 -11.64 -4.84 -35.45
N ALA A 699 -12.77 -5.52 -35.62
CA ALA A 699 -12.83 -6.95 -35.93
C ALA A 699 -12.05 -7.39 -37.17
N ASN A 700 -12.24 -6.70 -38.29
CA ASN A 700 -11.62 -7.10 -39.55
C ASN A 700 -10.10 -6.84 -39.60
N PRO A 701 -9.61 -5.65 -39.20
CA PRO A 701 -8.18 -5.40 -39.10
C PRO A 701 -7.46 -6.39 -38.17
N LEU A 702 -8.05 -6.76 -37.04
CA LEU A 702 -7.43 -7.69 -36.09
C LEU A 702 -7.30 -9.12 -36.61
N LYS A 703 -8.15 -9.53 -37.57
CA LYS A 703 -8.02 -10.83 -38.24
C LYS A 703 -6.91 -10.86 -39.30
N THR A 704 -6.61 -9.70 -39.89
CA THR A 704 -5.72 -9.59 -41.05
C THR A 704 -4.34 -9.04 -40.70
N ASN A 705 -4.27 -8.19 -39.66
CA ASN A 705 -3.04 -7.65 -39.13
C ASN A 705 -2.25 -8.74 -38.39
N LYS A 706 -1.02 -9.00 -38.85
CA LYS A 706 -0.14 -10.05 -38.31
C LYS A 706 0.92 -9.52 -37.34
N THR A 707 0.98 -8.20 -37.16
CA THR A 707 2.07 -7.53 -36.43
C THR A 707 1.62 -7.14 -35.03
N LEU A 708 0.35 -6.74 -34.88
CA LEU A 708 -0.27 -6.49 -33.58
C LEU A 708 -0.33 -7.81 -32.81
N LYS A 709 0.22 -7.81 -31.59
CA LYS A 709 0.29 -8.96 -30.69
C LYS A 709 -0.60 -8.79 -29.46
N ARG A 710 -0.87 -7.55 -29.07
CA ARG A 710 -1.64 -7.18 -27.88
C ARG A 710 -2.56 -6.01 -28.20
N ILE A 711 -3.83 -6.15 -27.83
CA ILE A 711 -4.79 -5.05 -27.82
C ILE A 711 -5.53 -5.06 -26.48
N TYR A 712 -5.54 -3.91 -25.81
CA TYR A 712 -6.23 -3.74 -24.55
C TYR A 712 -7.47 -2.85 -24.75
N ILE A 713 -8.67 -3.41 -24.57
CA ILE A 713 -9.95 -2.75 -24.93
C ILE A 713 -11.01 -2.82 -23.81
N ASN A 714 -10.69 -3.31 -22.62
CA ASN A 714 -11.66 -3.34 -21.50
C ASN A 714 -12.15 -1.94 -21.11
N ASN A 715 -13.29 -1.90 -20.42
CA ASN A 715 -13.96 -0.69 -19.94
C ASN A 715 -14.28 0.32 -21.06
N ASN A 716 -14.96 -0.16 -22.10
CA ASN A 716 -15.31 0.64 -23.29
C ASN A 716 -16.83 0.76 -23.52
N GLY A 717 -17.61 0.68 -22.44
CA GLY A 717 -19.07 0.73 -22.50
C GLY A 717 -19.73 -0.55 -23.04
N PHE A 718 -19.08 -1.71 -22.89
CA PHE A 718 -19.66 -3.01 -23.31
C PHE A 718 -20.50 -3.64 -22.20
N ASN A 719 -21.71 -4.08 -22.53
CA ASN A 719 -22.50 -4.95 -21.64
C ASN A 719 -22.02 -6.41 -21.70
N ASP A 720 -22.48 -7.26 -20.78
CA ASP A 720 -22.00 -8.65 -20.65
C ASP A 720 -22.20 -9.50 -21.92
N GLU A 721 -23.28 -9.26 -22.65
CA GLU A 721 -23.58 -10.00 -23.88
C GLU A 721 -22.67 -9.55 -25.03
N GLU A 722 -22.45 -8.25 -25.17
CA GLU A 722 -21.48 -7.69 -26.12
C GLU A 722 -20.07 -8.17 -25.83
N ARG A 723 -19.67 -8.28 -24.55
CA ARG A 723 -18.36 -8.83 -24.17
C ARG A 723 -18.19 -10.27 -24.67
N LYS A 724 -19.22 -11.12 -24.55
CA LYS A 724 -19.19 -12.49 -25.10
C LYS A 724 -19.06 -12.49 -26.62
N GLN A 725 -19.81 -11.63 -27.32
CA GLN A 725 -19.74 -11.53 -28.78
C GLN A 725 -18.36 -11.03 -29.24
N ILE A 726 -17.80 -10.03 -28.56
CA ILE A 726 -16.44 -9.52 -28.83
C ILE A 726 -15.40 -10.62 -28.60
N ARG A 727 -15.53 -11.42 -27.52
CA ARG A 727 -14.66 -12.59 -27.29
C ARG A 727 -14.67 -13.54 -28.48
N GLU A 728 -15.85 -13.88 -28.99
CA GLU A 728 -15.96 -14.79 -30.12
C GLU A 728 -15.42 -14.19 -31.43
N ILE A 729 -15.68 -12.90 -31.68
CA ILE A 729 -15.13 -12.16 -32.82
C ILE A 729 -13.59 -12.17 -32.82
N PHE A 730 -12.98 -12.09 -31.63
CA PHE A 730 -11.53 -12.02 -31.45
C PHE A 730 -10.84 -13.34 -31.13
N ARG A 731 -11.59 -14.41 -30.85
CA ARG A 731 -11.08 -15.76 -30.55
C ARG A 731 -10.19 -16.35 -31.64
N ILE A 732 -10.36 -15.90 -32.88
CA ILE A 732 -9.63 -16.36 -34.07
C ILE A 732 -8.28 -15.60 -34.24
N THR A 733 -8.01 -14.61 -33.40
CA THR A 733 -6.78 -13.81 -33.48
C THR A 733 -5.71 -14.38 -32.53
N ASN A 734 -4.46 -14.52 -32.99
CA ASN A 734 -3.32 -15.03 -32.19
C ASN A 734 -2.82 -14.01 -31.14
N LEU A 735 -3.69 -13.19 -30.57
CA LEU A 735 -3.32 -12.11 -29.65
C LEU A 735 -3.26 -12.67 -28.22
N SER A 736 -2.09 -12.55 -27.59
CA SER A 736 -1.80 -13.08 -26.23
C SER A 736 -2.27 -12.15 -25.08
N GLY A 737 -2.98 -11.07 -25.41
CA GLY A 737 -3.23 -9.94 -24.50
C GLY A 737 -4.70 -9.65 -24.19
N PHE A 738 -5.62 -10.59 -24.38
CA PHE A 738 -7.03 -10.39 -23.99
C PHE A 738 -7.21 -10.51 -22.47
N SER A 739 -6.77 -9.51 -21.71
CA SER A 739 -7.23 -9.31 -20.34
C SER A 739 -8.57 -8.57 -20.38
N TRP A 740 -9.63 -9.21 -19.88
CA TRP A 740 -10.95 -8.60 -19.70
C TRP A 740 -11.04 -7.83 -18.39
#